data_AF-A0A835T997-F1
#
_entry.id   AF-A0A835T997-F1
#
_cell.length_a   1.000
_cell.length_b   1.000
_cell.length_c   1.000
_cell.angle_alpha   90.00
_cell.angle_beta   90.00
_cell.angle_gamma   90.00
#
_symmetry.space_group_name_H-M   'P 1'
#
loop_
_entity.id
_entity.type
_entity.pdbx_description
1 polymer ?
#
loop_
_entity_poly.entity_id
_entity_poly.type
_entity_poly.pdbx_seq_one_letter_code
_entity_poly.pdbx_strand_id
1 'polypeptide(L)'
;MSNEDPAAQRQCVVTALNDIGADLELFEQADLDILWRQRYCTVGSLRSASEASLNKAGLPLGLIDHILSLKGSAGRLLGVESTAGPDSLPADGGPPACKLRLRQDLQNTDLLYFFEPMDTSSAAASAASPGVSSGSFFLDPEGKQKAELEDWLGLATDLHGKGKPILPLFVNGQVKSGKSYLLNEVLPAVANAYYCSGGSGRQHAGAELAEPNFLRVNCLDCDRSSGSGGFLKALLFKLKESAADQRLYAAASTPVPSDSSAGAVVYAIRDFMRRLPRDRLNFLLVDEAQSFYLMARPPVLGDGAPRGSTLDVEAVLHMRRILKVLLLDSPHWVAWAVTGSSMATLWANVAASPTNGFSLIMHHRRLNLSPTMPLEALQVAWAQLKAQAATWDPALPEDLAWQSPPQVAMLAYLCQEWRYSRTAGTAAELVEQTMTHKLIPEVLADLRMVLQVLGQPASQQLLLLRELLDPAAGVESAKLPLAFRVLLGSFATKRDDGTLFLDYPLLAQVLQAVTTESGELLDSITAIESISAKMFRELVVLGECCKSGSFDSLEDLHGLLREMETALALKPDALLGTDWFTQALDHRCNSRGGKANFEKTHRTQATGDAKVGLRWFHALLRNVLCHGYISAQRQALQAYPPQLAAFHSSGRVGEVLTKTYDSPPPARSKARVASAAAAPRAQLQPPGAGPPVRPIVSLHLGKRKRLGRAAGAAVIPPRYVAWT
;
A
#
# COMPACT_ATOMS: atom_id res chain seq x y z
N MET A 1 30.87 -35.01 -15.09
CA MET A 1 30.89 -34.37 -16.42
C MET A 1 30.27 -35.38 -17.37
N SER A 2 29.04 -35.13 -17.79
CA SER A 2 28.22 -36.04 -18.60
C SER A 2 28.72 -36.10 -20.04
N ASN A 3 28.73 -37.32 -20.58
CA ASN A 3 29.11 -37.69 -21.94
C ASN A 3 28.01 -37.26 -22.93
N GLU A 4 27.87 -35.96 -23.17
CA GLU A 4 27.00 -35.43 -24.22
C GLU A 4 27.74 -35.43 -25.57
N ASP A 5 27.01 -35.76 -26.63
CA ASP A 5 27.51 -35.82 -28.00
C ASP A 5 28.16 -34.48 -28.42
N PRO A 6 29.45 -34.45 -28.80
CA PRO A 6 30.14 -33.23 -29.23
C PRO A 6 29.41 -32.45 -30.33
N ALA A 7 28.65 -33.14 -31.19
CA ALA A 7 27.86 -32.49 -32.23
C ALA A 7 26.68 -31.68 -31.65
N ALA A 8 25.99 -32.21 -30.63
CA ALA A 8 24.88 -31.54 -29.98
C ALA A 8 25.33 -30.32 -29.15
N GLN A 9 26.51 -30.42 -28.53
CA GLN A 9 27.13 -29.32 -27.77
C GLN A 9 27.47 -28.13 -28.68
N ARG A 10 28.10 -28.40 -29.82
CA ARG A 10 28.44 -27.37 -30.82
C ARG A 10 27.19 -26.74 -31.41
N GLN A 11 26.14 -27.53 -31.67
CA GLN A 11 24.88 -27.01 -32.21
C GLN A 11 24.23 -25.98 -31.27
N CYS A 12 24.37 -26.14 -29.95
CA CYS A 12 23.86 -25.17 -28.98
C CYS A 12 24.61 -23.83 -29.06
N VAL A 13 25.94 -23.85 -29.21
CA VAL A 13 26.75 -22.63 -29.40
C VAL A 13 26.46 -21.97 -30.75
N VAL A 14 26.36 -22.75 -31.83
CA VAL A 14 26.03 -22.25 -33.17
C VAL A 14 24.68 -21.54 -33.18
N THR A 15 23.68 -22.13 -32.52
CA THR A 15 22.35 -21.51 -32.40
C THR A 15 22.44 -20.18 -31.66
N ALA A 16 23.16 -20.12 -30.53
CA ALA A 16 23.33 -18.90 -29.76
C ALA A 16 24.12 -17.79 -30.50
N LEU A 17 25.13 -18.17 -31.31
CA LEU A 17 25.90 -17.25 -32.16
C LEU A 17 25.04 -16.69 -33.30
N ASN A 18 24.25 -17.55 -33.96
CA ASN A 18 23.33 -17.14 -35.01
C ASN A 18 22.25 -16.18 -34.47
N ASP A 19 21.73 -16.43 -33.27
CA ASP A 19 20.70 -15.62 -32.63
C ASP A 19 21.20 -14.24 -32.15
N ILE A 20 22.52 -14.05 -32.01
CA ILE A 20 23.13 -12.73 -31.81
C ILE A 20 23.59 -12.07 -33.12
N GLY A 21 23.32 -12.69 -34.27
CA GLY A 21 23.68 -12.19 -35.59
C GLY A 21 25.16 -12.37 -35.94
N ALA A 22 25.85 -13.33 -35.33
CA ALA A 22 27.25 -13.60 -35.64
C ALA A 22 27.40 -14.35 -36.97
N ASP A 23 28.31 -13.86 -37.80
CA ASP A 23 28.77 -14.60 -38.99
C ASP A 23 29.48 -15.90 -38.57
N LEU A 24 28.83 -17.03 -38.85
CA LEU A 24 29.27 -18.36 -38.46
C LEU A 24 30.47 -18.86 -39.28
N GLU A 25 30.75 -18.28 -40.46
CA GLU A 25 31.88 -18.68 -41.30
C GLU A 25 33.24 -18.30 -40.67
N LEU A 26 33.22 -17.39 -39.70
CA LEU A 26 34.41 -16.95 -38.97
C LEU A 26 34.84 -17.92 -37.85
N PHE A 27 33.97 -18.85 -37.43
CA PHE A 27 34.20 -19.73 -36.28
C PHE A 27 34.66 -21.12 -36.70
N GLU A 28 35.85 -21.53 -36.26
CA GLU A 28 36.30 -22.91 -36.44
C GLU A 28 35.68 -23.84 -35.38
N GLN A 29 35.68 -25.15 -35.62
CA GLN A 29 35.15 -26.12 -34.66
C GLN A 29 35.85 -26.05 -33.29
N ALA A 30 37.12 -25.67 -33.26
CA ALA A 30 37.88 -25.48 -32.04
C ALA A 30 37.36 -24.28 -31.21
N ASP A 31 36.93 -23.20 -31.87
CA ASP A 31 36.38 -22.01 -31.22
C ASP A 31 35.01 -22.29 -30.59
N LEU A 32 34.18 -23.08 -31.28
CA LEU A 32 32.89 -23.52 -30.77
C LEU A 32 33.04 -24.41 -29.52
N ASP A 33 34.06 -25.27 -29.50
CA ASP A 33 34.39 -26.08 -28.33
C ASP A 33 34.89 -25.24 -27.15
N ILE A 34 35.68 -24.18 -27.41
CA ILE A 34 36.13 -23.22 -26.40
C ILE A 34 34.94 -22.48 -25.79
N LEU A 35 34.04 -21.96 -26.62
CA LEU A 35 32.84 -21.26 -26.19
C LEU A 35 31.93 -22.17 -25.35
N TRP A 36 31.72 -23.43 -25.78
CA TRP A 36 30.93 -24.39 -25.02
C TRP A 36 31.56 -24.70 -23.65
N ARG A 37 32.87 -25.01 -23.62
CA ARG A 37 33.58 -25.34 -22.36
C ARG A 37 33.51 -24.19 -21.35
N GLN A 38 33.52 -22.95 -21.83
CA GLN A 38 33.41 -21.75 -21.01
C GLN A 38 31.96 -21.27 -20.79
N ARG A 39 30.98 -22.11 -21.15
CA ARG A 39 29.53 -21.91 -20.96
C ARG A 39 28.94 -20.72 -21.73
N TYR A 40 29.55 -20.33 -22.84
CA TYR A 40 29.01 -19.36 -23.80
C TYR A 40 28.06 -20.01 -24.82
N CYS A 41 27.10 -20.79 -24.33
CA CYS A 41 26.17 -21.58 -25.16
C CYS A 41 24.76 -21.02 -25.24
N THR A 42 24.53 -19.83 -24.68
CA THR A 42 23.24 -19.12 -24.76
C THR A 42 23.46 -17.67 -25.18
N VAL A 43 22.46 -17.07 -25.81
CA VAL A 43 22.45 -15.63 -26.17
C VAL A 43 22.78 -14.75 -24.96
N GLY A 44 22.22 -15.07 -23.79
CA GLY A 44 22.48 -14.33 -22.56
C GLY A 44 23.95 -14.39 -22.12
N SER A 45 24.55 -15.59 -22.13
CA SER A 45 25.97 -15.77 -21.80
C SER A 45 26.90 -15.00 -22.75
N LEU A 46 26.65 -15.07 -24.06
CA LEU A 46 27.43 -14.33 -25.07
C LEU A 46 27.26 -12.82 -24.93
N ARG A 47 26.04 -12.32 -24.68
CA ARG A 47 25.76 -10.88 -24.44
C ARG A 47 26.36 -10.36 -23.14
N SER A 48 26.51 -11.20 -22.12
CA SER A 48 27.18 -10.84 -20.86
C SER A 48 28.72 -10.94 -20.89
N ALA A 49 29.30 -11.59 -21.90
CA ALA A 49 30.74 -11.83 -21.97
C ALA A 49 31.58 -10.54 -22.12
N SER A 50 32.53 -10.27 -21.23
CA SER A 50 33.47 -9.16 -21.42
C SER A 50 34.65 -9.57 -22.31
N GLU A 51 35.32 -8.59 -22.93
CA GLU A 51 36.57 -8.81 -23.69
C GLU A 51 37.59 -9.61 -22.88
N ALA A 52 37.79 -9.23 -21.61
CA ALA A 52 38.66 -9.95 -20.68
C ALA A 52 38.25 -11.41 -20.44
N SER A 53 36.94 -11.69 -20.42
CA SER A 53 36.42 -13.05 -20.20
C SER A 53 36.53 -13.96 -21.44
N LEU A 54 36.43 -13.39 -22.65
CA LEU A 54 36.60 -14.13 -23.90
C LEU A 54 38.08 -14.31 -24.26
N ASN A 55 38.92 -13.33 -23.95
CA ASN A 55 40.37 -13.43 -24.12
C ASN A 55 40.95 -14.49 -23.17
N LYS A 56 40.50 -14.50 -21.91
CA LYS A 56 40.88 -15.54 -20.93
C LYS A 56 40.36 -16.94 -21.31
N ALA A 57 39.27 -17.02 -22.08
CA ALA A 57 38.77 -18.28 -22.64
C ALA A 57 39.65 -18.83 -23.76
N GLY A 58 40.56 -18.03 -24.32
CA GLY A 58 41.47 -18.42 -25.40
C GLY A 58 40.92 -18.20 -26.80
N LEU A 59 39.89 -17.37 -26.97
CA LEU A 59 39.40 -17.01 -28.30
C LEU A 59 40.35 -16.02 -29.01
N PRO A 60 40.52 -16.13 -30.34
CA PRO A 60 41.24 -15.15 -31.14
C PRO A 60 40.63 -13.74 -31.01
N LEU A 61 41.47 -12.70 -30.92
CA LEU A 61 41.03 -11.31 -30.76
C LEU A 61 40.02 -10.87 -31.83
N GLY A 62 40.19 -11.30 -33.09
CA GLY A 62 39.24 -10.98 -34.16
C GLY A 62 37.82 -11.53 -33.93
N LEU A 63 37.68 -12.69 -33.27
CA LEU A 63 36.37 -13.24 -32.90
C LEU A 63 35.79 -12.57 -31.67
N ILE A 64 36.65 -12.12 -30.74
CA ILE A 64 36.23 -11.35 -29.57
C ILE A 64 35.64 -10.01 -30.01
N ASP A 65 36.33 -9.30 -30.88
CA ASP A 65 35.88 -8.01 -31.42
C ASP A 65 34.55 -8.17 -32.18
N HIS A 66 34.41 -9.24 -32.96
CA HIS A 66 33.16 -9.56 -33.67
C HIS A 66 32.00 -9.79 -32.70
N ILE A 67 32.16 -10.65 -31.70
CA ILE A 67 31.10 -10.94 -30.70
C ILE A 67 30.74 -9.68 -29.90
N LEU A 68 31.71 -8.82 -29.56
CA LEU A 68 31.46 -7.58 -28.83
C LEU A 68 30.77 -6.53 -29.69
N SER A 69 31.09 -6.44 -30.99
CA SER A 69 30.46 -5.50 -31.93
C SER A 69 28.95 -5.76 -32.08
N LEU A 70 28.54 -7.01 -31.99
CA LEU A 70 27.14 -7.44 -32.11
C LEU A 70 26.27 -7.06 -30.91
N LYS A 71 26.90 -6.65 -29.78
CA LYS A 71 26.17 -6.20 -28.58
C LYS A 71 25.54 -4.82 -28.73
N GLY A 72 25.99 -4.02 -29.70
CA GLY A 72 25.50 -2.67 -29.96
C GLY A 72 24.41 -2.58 -31.04
N SER A 73 24.11 -3.66 -31.76
CA SER A 73 23.43 -3.55 -33.08
C SER A 73 21.92 -3.84 -33.08
N ALA A 74 21.26 -3.97 -31.92
CA ALA A 74 19.79 -4.19 -31.87
C ALA A 74 18.95 -2.90 -31.90
N GLY A 75 19.55 -1.74 -32.17
CA GLY A 75 18.88 -0.42 -32.18
C GLY A 75 18.85 0.31 -33.53
N ARG A 76 19.31 -0.29 -34.63
CA ARG A 76 19.35 0.37 -35.95
C ARG A 76 18.59 -0.41 -37.01
N LEU A 77 17.26 -0.30 -36.96
CA LEU A 77 16.44 -0.24 -38.16
C LEU A 77 15.46 0.92 -37.96
N LEU A 78 15.59 1.91 -38.86
CA LEU A 78 14.86 3.19 -38.98
C LEU A 78 15.50 4.42 -38.29
N GLY A 79 16.20 5.23 -39.10
CA GLY A 79 16.03 6.69 -39.04
C GLY A 79 17.19 7.59 -38.60
N VAL A 80 18.15 7.81 -39.51
CA VAL A 80 18.81 9.11 -39.86
C VAL A 80 19.51 9.95 -38.76
N GLU A 81 20.84 9.97 -38.90
CA GLU A 81 21.81 11.09 -38.78
C GLU A 81 21.49 12.31 -37.89
N SER A 82 22.36 12.59 -36.91
CA SER A 82 23.37 13.65 -37.03
C SER A 82 24.28 13.73 -35.78
N THR A 83 25.34 14.50 -35.91
CA THR A 83 26.72 14.36 -35.42
C THR A 83 27.05 14.89 -34.01
N ALA A 84 28.19 14.41 -33.51
CA ALA A 84 28.93 14.76 -32.29
C ALA A 84 29.14 16.26 -32.02
N GLY A 85 29.19 16.67 -30.73
CA GLY A 85 30.43 17.04 -30.05
C GLY A 85 30.20 17.87 -28.76
N PRO A 86 31.24 18.12 -27.95
CA PRO A 86 31.30 17.74 -26.53
C PRO A 86 31.32 18.92 -25.52
N ASP A 87 31.19 18.59 -24.23
CA ASP A 87 31.74 19.27 -23.03
C ASP A 87 30.73 19.48 -21.90
N SER A 88 30.79 18.63 -20.86
CA SER A 88 30.71 19.05 -19.45
C SER A 88 30.98 17.88 -18.49
N LEU A 89 31.90 18.13 -17.56
CA LEU A 89 32.36 17.26 -16.47
C LEU A 89 31.21 16.86 -15.50
N PRO A 90 31.34 15.73 -14.78
CA PRO A 90 30.29 15.21 -13.90
C PRO A 90 30.33 15.93 -12.54
N ALA A 91 29.21 16.51 -12.13
CA ALA A 91 29.03 17.01 -10.77
C ALA A 91 27.79 16.36 -10.12
N ASP A 92 28.07 15.82 -8.93
CA ASP A 92 27.21 15.44 -7.82
C ASP A 92 26.26 14.24 -7.91
N GLY A 93 26.58 13.27 -7.05
CA GLY A 93 25.82 12.07 -6.77
C GLY A 93 24.58 12.36 -5.93
N GLY A 94 23.42 12.09 -6.51
CA GLY A 94 22.20 11.82 -5.76
C GLY A 94 22.21 10.41 -5.13
N PRO A 95 21.50 10.19 -4.00
CA PRO A 95 21.49 8.91 -3.30
C PRO A 95 20.76 7.82 -4.11
N PRO A 96 21.18 6.54 -4.05
CA PRO A 96 20.46 5.45 -4.70
C PRO A 96 19.31 4.99 -3.79
N ALA A 97 18.13 5.59 -3.97
CA ALA A 97 16.87 4.93 -3.64
C ALA A 97 16.35 4.25 -4.92
N CYS A 98 15.59 3.16 -4.79
CA CYS A 98 14.95 2.48 -5.92
C CYS A 98 14.25 3.52 -6.82
N LYS A 99 14.82 3.77 -8.00
CA LYS A 99 14.28 4.71 -9.00
C LYS A 99 13.06 4.04 -9.64
N LEU A 100 11.87 4.44 -9.21
CA LEU A 100 10.63 4.10 -9.88
C LEU A 100 10.45 4.99 -11.10
N ARG A 101 10.00 4.42 -12.22
CA ARG A 101 9.52 5.15 -13.40
C ARG A 101 7.99 5.01 -13.47
N LEU A 102 7.29 6.12 -13.67
CA LEU A 102 5.87 6.12 -14.01
C LEU A 102 5.68 5.41 -15.37
N ARG A 103 4.79 4.42 -15.41
CA ARG A 103 4.57 3.54 -16.57
C ARG A 103 4.19 4.33 -17.84
N GLN A 104 4.60 3.83 -19.00
CA GLN A 104 4.08 4.22 -20.31
C GLN A 104 3.46 2.95 -20.90
N ASP A 105 2.14 2.80 -20.88
CA ASP A 105 1.52 1.59 -21.45
C ASP A 105 0.37 1.95 -22.41
N LEU A 106 0.43 1.39 -23.62
CA LEU A 106 -0.46 1.66 -24.76
C LEU A 106 -1.52 0.57 -24.94
N GLN A 107 -1.58 -0.46 -24.07
CA GLN A 107 -2.41 -1.66 -24.32
C GLN A 107 -3.36 -2.08 -23.18
N ASN A 108 -3.54 -1.29 -22.12
CA ASN A 108 -4.52 -1.60 -21.08
C ASN A 108 -5.31 -0.37 -20.65
N THR A 109 -6.55 -0.26 -21.12
CA THR A 109 -7.45 0.86 -20.80
C THR A 109 -8.04 0.79 -19.39
N ASP A 110 -7.98 -0.34 -18.68
CA ASP A 110 -8.69 -0.50 -17.39
C ASP A 110 -7.86 -0.98 -16.19
N LEU A 111 -6.55 -1.26 -16.35
CA LEU A 111 -5.70 -1.72 -15.23
C LEU A 111 -4.31 -1.06 -15.30
N LEU A 112 -4.20 0.13 -14.69
CA LEU A 112 -2.94 0.86 -14.52
C LEU A 112 -2.06 0.14 -13.49
N TYR A 113 -1.00 -0.56 -13.93
CA TYR A 113 0.08 -1.02 -13.04
C TYR A 113 0.99 0.17 -12.72
N PHE A 114 1.37 0.36 -11.44
CA PHE A 114 1.66 1.71 -10.96
C PHE A 114 3.12 2.19 -11.05
N PHE A 115 4.14 1.33 -11.22
CA PHE A 115 5.53 1.77 -11.42
C PHE A 115 6.38 0.68 -12.09
N GLU A 116 7.31 1.06 -12.98
CA GLU A 116 8.42 0.19 -13.43
C GLU A 116 9.68 0.46 -12.60
N PRO A 117 10.47 -0.57 -12.23
CA PRO A 117 11.85 -0.36 -11.84
C PRO A 117 12.69 0.08 -13.05
N MET A 118 13.66 0.97 -12.85
CA MET A 118 14.76 1.10 -13.81
C MET A 118 15.38 -0.27 -14.04
N ASP A 119 15.68 -0.63 -15.29
CA ASP A 119 16.52 -1.78 -15.64
C ASP A 119 17.85 -1.67 -14.89
N THR A 120 17.93 -2.28 -13.72
CA THR A 120 19.21 -2.67 -13.12
C THR A 120 19.35 -4.14 -13.38
N SER A 121 19.77 -4.47 -14.59
CA SER A 121 20.45 -5.73 -14.84
C SER A 121 21.57 -5.86 -13.80
N SER A 122 21.44 -6.82 -12.89
CA SER A 122 22.47 -7.29 -11.97
C SER A 122 22.84 -6.35 -10.80
N ALA A 123 22.74 -6.88 -9.58
CA ALA A 123 23.52 -6.52 -8.39
C ALA A 123 23.51 -5.07 -7.82
N ALA A 124 22.88 -4.09 -8.47
CA ALA A 124 22.98 -2.68 -8.04
C ALA A 124 21.99 -2.25 -6.94
N ALA A 125 20.97 -3.06 -6.62
CA ALA A 125 20.16 -2.84 -5.40
C ALA A 125 20.95 -3.12 -4.11
N SER A 126 22.12 -3.77 -4.23
CA SER A 126 22.98 -4.22 -3.12
C SER A 126 24.36 -3.55 -3.04
N ALA A 127 24.69 -2.60 -3.90
CA ALA A 127 25.92 -1.82 -3.74
C ALA A 127 25.66 -0.65 -2.76
N ALA A 128 25.71 -0.98 -1.47
CA ALA A 128 25.89 0.01 -0.42
C ALA A 128 27.22 0.74 -0.64
N SER A 129 27.18 1.93 -1.24
CA SER A 129 28.25 2.89 -1.04
C SER A 129 28.33 3.18 0.47
N PRO A 130 29.51 3.08 1.11
CA PRO A 130 29.65 3.35 2.53
C PRO A 130 29.38 4.84 2.76
N GLY A 131 28.18 5.19 3.23
CA GLY A 131 27.84 6.56 3.60
C GLY A 131 26.39 7.01 3.39
N VAL A 132 25.53 6.23 2.72
CA VAL A 132 24.12 6.61 2.47
C VAL A 132 23.18 5.58 3.09
N SER A 133 22.19 6.03 3.86
CA SER A 133 21.16 5.18 4.48
C SER A 133 20.26 4.52 3.42
N SER A 134 20.74 3.46 2.78
CA SER A 134 20.03 2.64 1.79
C SER A 134 18.88 1.81 2.40
N GLY A 135 17.86 2.49 2.92
CA GLY A 135 16.77 1.87 3.69
C GLY A 135 15.36 2.11 3.18
N SER A 136 15.12 3.05 2.28
CA SER A 136 13.77 3.54 1.95
C SER A 136 13.38 3.32 0.49
N PHE A 137 12.12 2.94 0.24
CA PHE A 137 11.51 2.93 -1.09
C PHE A 137 10.53 4.10 -1.25
N PHE A 138 10.14 4.46 -2.47
CA PHE A 138 9.37 5.68 -2.78
C PHE A 138 8.09 5.87 -1.94
N LEU A 139 7.34 4.79 -1.69
CA LEU A 139 6.12 4.82 -0.86
C LEU A 139 6.38 4.69 0.65
N ASP A 140 7.63 4.46 1.06
CA ASP A 140 8.07 4.32 2.46
C ASP A 140 9.41 5.05 2.67
N PRO A 141 9.39 6.39 2.63
CA PRO A 141 10.59 7.21 2.85
C PRO A 141 11.14 7.06 4.27
N GLU A 142 10.34 6.58 5.22
CA GLU A 142 10.74 6.40 6.62
C GLU A 142 11.23 4.97 6.93
N GLY A 143 11.11 4.03 6.00
CA GLY A 143 11.49 2.62 6.17
C GLY A 143 10.58 1.83 7.12
N LYS A 144 9.39 2.35 7.47
CA LYS A 144 8.46 1.72 8.42
C LYS A 144 7.83 0.46 7.85
N GLN A 145 7.24 0.56 6.66
CA GLN A 145 6.63 -0.57 5.96
C GLN A 145 7.69 -1.62 5.60
N LYS A 146 8.91 -1.20 5.23
CA LYS A 146 10.04 -2.13 4.99
C LYS A 146 10.33 -2.95 6.25
N ALA A 147 10.47 -2.30 7.40
CA ALA A 147 10.76 -2.98 8.65
C ALA A 147 9.64 -3.98 9.05
N GLU A 148 8.37 -3.62 8.85
CA GLU A 148 7.24 -4.53 9.08
C GLU A 148 7.26 -5.74 8.14
N LEU A 149 7.63 -5.54 6.87
CA LEU A 149 7.80 -6.64 5.92
C LEU A 149 8.95 -7.56 6.33
N GLU A 150 10.11 -7.02 6.71
CA GLU A 150 11.25 -7.81 7.17
C GLU A 150 10.93 -8.63 8.43
N ASP A 151 10.16 -8.07 9.39
CA ASP A 151 9.67 -8.80 10.57
C ASP A 151 8.79 -9.99 10.15
N TRP A 152 7.86 -9.77 9.23
CA TRP A 152 7.01 -10.85 8.72
C TRP A 152 7.79 -11.92 7.96
N LEU A 153 8.77 -11.53 7.14
CA LEU A 153 9.64 -12.46 6.41
C LEU A 153 10.48 -13.32 7.37
N GLY A 154 11.02 -12.72 8.43
CA GLY A 154 11.71 -13.46 9.49
C GLY A 154 10.80 -14.49 10.17
N LEU A 155 9.54 -14.11 10.46
CA LEU A 155 8.55 -15.03 10.99
C LEU A 155 8.18 -16.15 10.00
N ALA A 156 8.02 -15.83 8.72
CA ALA A 156 7.72 -16.82 7.68
C ALA A 156 8.82 -17.88 7.59
N THR A 157 10.08 -17.45 7.69
CA THR A 157 11.26 -18.33 7.71
C THR A 157 11.26 -19.26 8.92
N ASP A 158 11.02 -18.72 10.11
CA ASP A 158 10.95 -19.50 11.35
C ASP A 158 9.82 -20.53 11.32
N LEU A 159 8.64 -20.16 10.81
CA LEU A 159 7.49 -21.06 10.67
C LEU A 159 7.76 -22.15 9.63
N HIS A 160 8.34 -21.79 8.49
CA HIS A 160 8.76 -22.73 7.46
C HIS A 160 9.75 -23.78 8.02
N GLY A 161 10.81 -23.34 8.71
CA GLY A 161 11.79 -24.22 9.33
C GLY A 161 11.21 -25.13 10.42
N LYS A 162 10.12 -24.71 11.08
CA LYS A 162 9.36 -25.52 12.06
C LYS A 162 8.29 -26.40 11.44
N GLY A 163 8.11 -26.38 10.11
CA GLY A 163 7.06 -27.12 9.41
C GLY A 163 5.65 -26.62 9.73
N LYS A 164 5.49 -25.36 10.16
CA LYS A 164 4.21 -24.76 10.56
C LYS A 164 3.63 -23.86 9.47
N PRO A 165 2.30 -23.79 9.31
CA PRO A 165 1.66 -22.87 8.36
C PRO A 165 2.10 -21.42 8.60
N ILE A 166 2.35 -20.68 7.52
CA ILE A 166 2.75 -19.28 7.56
C ILE A 166 1.52 -18.40 7.76
N LEU A 167 1.61 -17.41 8.65
CA LEU A 167 0.50 -16.47 8.87
C LEU A 167 0.30 -15.59 7.63
N PRO A 168 -0.93 -15.49 7.09
CA PRO A 168 -1.22 -14.65 5.93
C PRO A 168 -1.01 -13.17 6.25
N LEU A 169 -0.43 -12.43 5.30
CA LEU A 169 -0.25 -10.99 5.37
C LEU A 169 -1.41 -10.27 4.69
N PHE A 170 -2.03 -9.32 5.38
CA PHE A 170 -3.04 -8.42 4.82
C PHE A 170 -2.45 -7.01 4.75
N VAL A 171 -2.39 -6.45 3.54
CA VAL A 171 -1.97 -5.07 3.29
C VAL A 171 -3.21 -4.19 3.41
N ASN A 172 -3.29 -3.42 4.50
CA ASN A 172 -4.40 -2.55 4.82
C ASN A 172 -4.10 -1.11 4.40
N GLY A 173 -5.08 -0.46 3.78
CA GLY A 173 -4.96 0.90 3.26
C GLY A 173 -6.19 1.30 2.46
N GLN A 174 -6.32 2.60 2.20
CA GLN A 174 -7.44 3.14 1.45
C GLN A 174 -7.37 2.89 -0.05
N VAL A 175 -8.45 3.22 -0.74
CA VAL A 175 -8.49 3.30 -2.20
C VAL A 175 -7.34 4.20 -2.68
N LYS A 176 -6.60 3.74 -3.70
CA LYS A 176 -5.40 4.41 -4.26
C LYS A 176 -4.27 4.70 -3.27
N SER A 177 -4.16 3.95 -2.18
CA SER A 177 -3.04 4.10 -1.22
C SER A 177 -1.74 3.37 -1.60
N GLY A 178 -1.68 2.73 -2.78
CA GLY A 178 -0.50 1.99 -3.24
C GLY A 178 -0.40 0.53 -2.76
N LYS A 179 -1.50 -0.08 -2.30
CA LYS A 179 -1.53 -1.48 -1.81
C LYS A 179 -1.08 -2.50 -2.85
N SER A 180 -1.65 -2.44 -4.06
CA SER A 180 -1.31 -3.34 -5.16
C SER A 180 0.16 -3.21 -5.58
N TYR A 181 0.70 -2.00 -5.51
CA TYR A 181 2.13 -1.78 -5.77
C TYR A 181 3.01 -2.35 -4.64
N LEU A 182 2.63 -2.15 -3.37
CA LEU A 182 3.34 -2.78 -2.26
C LEU A 182 3.33 -4.31 -2.39
N LEU A 183 2.17 -4.89 -2.74
CA LEU A 183 2.02 -6.33 -2.89
C LEU A 183 2.87 -6.87 -4.05
N ASN A 184 2.78 -6.26 -5.23
CA ASN A 184 3.34 -6.83 -6.45
C ASN A 184 4.81 -6.46 -6.67
N GLU A 185 5.29 -5.32 -6.18
CA GLU A 185 6.64 -4.84 -6.48
C GLU A 185 7.52 -4.73 -5.23
N VAL A 186 7.01 -4.10 -4.18
CA VAL A 186 7.82 -3.86 -2.96
C VAL A 186 8.07 -5.16 -2.20
N LEU A 187 7.04 -5.97 -1.96
CA LEU A 187 7.18 -7.22 -1.21
C LEU A 187 8.18 -8.17 -1.90
N PRO A 188 8.12 -8.41 -3.23
CA PRO A 188 9.14 -9.20 -3.90
C PRO A 188 10.54 -8.62 -3.80
N ALA A 189 10.71 -7.30 -3.98
CA ALA A 189 12.01 -6.65 -3.86
C ALA A 189 12.60 -6.77 -2.45
N VAL A 190 11.80 -6.56 -1.41
CA VAL A 190 12.21 -6.69 0.00
C VAL A 190 12.52 -8.14 0.34
N ALA A 191 11.69 -9.08 -0.11
CA ALA A 191 11.92 -10.51 0.11
C ALA A 191 13.20 -11.01 -0.58
N ASN A 192 13.43 -10.64 -1.84
CA ASN A 192 14.66 -10.98 -2.55
C ASN A 192 15.89 -10.37 -1.87
N ALA A 193 15.81 -9.10 -1.46
CA ALA A 193 16.90 -8.50 -0.69
C ALA A 193 17.13 -9.24 0.63
N TYR A 194 16.07 -9.58 1.36
CA TYR A 194 16.15 -10.25 2.66
C TYR A 194 16.75 -11.66 2.58
N TYR A 195 16.36 -12.45 1.58
CA TYR A 195 16.80 -13.84 1.43
C TYR A 195 18.11 -13.99 0.65
N CYS A 196 18.40 -13.11 -0.32
CA CYS A 196 19.59 -13.22 -1.16
C CYS A 196 20.79 -12.42 -0.65
N SER A 197 20.65 -11.55 0.37
CA SER A 197 21.76 -10.74 0.90
C SER A 197 22.67 -11.47 1.91
N GLY A 198 22.88 -12.78 1.76
CA GLY A 198 23.66 -13.65 2.66
C GLY A 198 25.17 -13.31 2.82
N GLY A 199 25.60 -12.10 2.48
CA GLY A 199 27.00 -11.65 2.55
C GLY A 199 27.41 -10.80 3.76
N SER A 200 26.48 -10.28 4.58
CA SER A 200 26.86 -9.42 5.72
C SER A 200 26.05 -9.67 7.00
N GLY A 201 26.61 -10.51 7.87
CA GLY A 201 26.46 -10.38 9.33
C GLY A 201 25.21 -10.97 9.99
N ARG A 202 24.19 -11.43 9.26
CA ARG A 202 23.07 -12.18 9.87
C ARG A 202 23.31 -13.68 9.75
N GLN A 203 24.09 -14.24 10.70
CA GLN A 203 24.16 -15.68 10.91
C GLN A 203 22.80 -16.20 11.42
N HIS A 204 21.87 -16.44 10.52
CA HIS A 204 20.77 -17.36 10.80
C HIS A 204 21.34 -18.78 10.63
N ALA A 205 21.60 -19.43 11.76
CA ALA A 205 22.03 -20.82 11.80
C ALA A 205 20.88 -21.72 11.30
N GLY A 206 20.89 -22.03 10.01
CA GLY A 206 19.94 -22.91 9.34
C GLY A 206 19.88 -22.57 7.85
N ALA A 207 20.19 -23.55 7.01
CA ALA A 207 20.24 -23.52 5.54
C ALA A 207 19.71 -22.25 4.85
N GLU A 208 20.56 -21.57 4.07
CA GLU A 208 20.13 -20.51 3.14
C GLU A 208 18.96 -21.03 2.30
N LEU A 209 17.78 -20.43 2.47
CA LEU A 209 16.63 -20.74 1.62
C LEU A 209 16.95 -20.30 0.20
N ALA A 210 16.58 -21.14 -0.79
CA ALA A 210 16.69 -20.73 -2.17
C ALA A 210 15.77 -19.53 -2.47
N GLU A 211 16.09 -18.81 -3.56
CA GLU A 211 15.35 -17.61 -3.99
C GLU A 211 13.84 -17.89 -4.05
N PRO A 212 13.01 -17.02 -3.44
CA PRO A 212 11.57 -17.23 -3.36
C PRO A 212 10.86 -17.06 -4.71
N ASN A 213 9.66 -17.65 -4.82
CA ASN A 213 8.76 -17.47 -5.96
C ASN A 213 7.61 -16.51 -5.61
N PHE A 214 7.07 -15.77 -6.59
CA PHE A 214 6.02 -14.77 -6.42
C PHE A 214 4.87 -14.96 -7.42
N LEU A 215 3.86 -15.74 -7.07
CA LEU A 215 2.69 -16.02 -7.91
C LEU A 215 1.66 -14.90 -7.76
N ARG A 216 1.40 -14.16 -8.84
CA ARG A 216 0.52 -12.98 -8.86
C ARG A 216 -0.86 -13.33 -9.37
N VAL A 217 -1.89 -12.89 -8.65
CA VAL A 217 -3.30 -13.09 -9.03
C VAL A 217 -4.10 -11.83 -8.73
N ASN A 218 -4.83 -11.34 -9.73
CA ASN A 218 -5.90 -10.36 -9.54
C ASN A 218 -7.27 -11.07 -9.51
N CYS A 219 -7.98 -11.00 -8.38
CA CYS A 219 -9.26 -11.66 -8.24
C CYS A 219 -10.42 -10.94 -8.92
N LEU A 220 -10.27 -9.69 -9.38
CA LEU A 220 -11.29 -9.03 -10.19
C LEU A 220 -11.49 -9.72 -11.54
N ASP A 221 -10.43 -10.31 -12.07
CA ASP A 221 -10.45 -11.00 -13.37
C ASP A 221 -11.08 -12.40 -13.27
N CYS A 222 -11.43 -12.85 -12.07
CA CYS A 222 -12.09 -14.13 -11.85
C CYS A 222 -13.60 -14.00 -12.04
N ASP A 223 -14.18 -14.80 -12.93
CA ASP A 223 -15.62 -14.79 -13.18
C ASP A 223 -16.42 -15.18 -11.91
N ARG A 224 -17.32 -14.28 -11.48
CA ARG A 224 -18.20 -14.46 -10.32
C ARG A 224 -19.61 -14.88 -10.71
N SER A 225 -19.98 -14.76 -11.99
CA SER A 225 -21.33 -15.07 -12.47
C SER A 225 -21.64 -16.56 -12.43
N SER A 226 -20.60 -17.39 -12.55
CA SER A 226 -20.65 -18.85 -12.47
C SER A 226 -20.66 -19.42 -11.03
N GLY A 227 -20.99 -18.59 -10.04
CA GLY A 227 -21.02 -18.94 -8.62
C GLY A 227 -19.65 -19.30 -8.02
N SER A 228 -19.65 -19.85 -6.80
CA SER A 228 -18.41 -20.14 -6.05
C SER A 228 -17.45 -21.07 -6.80
N GLY A 229 -17.97 -22.12 -7.43
CA GLY A 229 -17.16 -23.09 -8.15
C GLY A 229 -16.50 -22.52 -9.41
N GLY A 230 -17.24 -21.71 -10.17
CA GLY A 230 -16.70 -21.00 -11.34
C GLY A 230 -15.60 -20.00 -10.95
N PHE A 231 -15.84 -19.20 -9.91
CA PHE A 231 -14.85 -18.27 -9.37
C PHE A 231 -13.56 -18.99 -8.96
N LEU A 232 -13.66 -20.07 -8.18
CA LEU A 232 -12.50 -20.85 -7.75
C LEU A 232 -11.75 -21.49 -8.92
N LYS A 233 -12.48 -21.87 -9.98
CA LYS A 233 -11.88 -22.46 -11.17
C LYS A 233 -11.09 -21.41 -11.95
N ALA A 234 -11.63 -20.20 -12.08
CA ALA A 234 -10.92 -19.05 -12.63
C ALA A 234 -9.67 -18.70 -11.81
N LEU A 235 -9.78 -18.69 -10.47
CA LEU A 235 -8.65 -18.50 -9.57
C LEU A 235 -7.55 -19.55 -9.79
N LEU A 236 -7.91 -20.83 -9.90
CA LEU A 236 -6.95 -21.89 -10.19
C LEU A 236 -6.27 -21.67 -11.55
N PHE A 237 -7.00 -21.26 -12.58
CA PHE A 237 -6.40 -20.92 -13.88
C PHE A 237 -5.38 -19.80 -13.77
N LYS A 238 -5.70 -18.71 -13.07
CA LYS A 238 -4.75 -17.59 -12.84
C LYS A 238 -3.51 -18.01 -12.06
N LEU A 239 -3.67 -18.84 -11.04
CA LEU A 239 -2.53 -19.42 -10.31
C LEU A 239 -1.63 -20.27 -11.21
N LYS A 240 -2.22 -21.07 -12.09
CA LYS A 240 -1.48 -21.90 -13.05
C LYS A 240 -0.76 -21.06 -14.11
N GLU A 241 -1.39 -20.02 -14.63
CA GLU A 241 -0.77 -19.05 -15.55
C GLU A 241 0.46 -18.42 -14.88
N SER A 242 0.31 -17.88 -13.68
CA SER A 242 1.44 -17.26 -12.95
C SER A 242 2.55 -18.26 -12.58
N ALA A 243 2.21 -19.53 -12.33
CA ALA A 243 3.18 -20.60 -12.14
C ALA A 243 3.94 -20.92 -13.44
N ALA A 244 3.26 -20.91 -14.59
CA ALA A 244 3.88 -21.14 -15.89
C ALA A 244 4.87 -20.02 -16.24
N ASP A 245 4.49 -18.76 -15.98
CA ASP A 245 5.37 -17.59 -16.17
C ASP A 245 6.66 -17.70 -15.37
N GLN A 246 6.58 -18.29 -14.16
CA GLN A 246 7.72 -18.56 -13.29
C GLN A 246 8.37 -19.93 -13.53
N ARG A 247 7.98 -20.65 -14.59
CA ARG A 247 8.52 -21.97 -14.96
C ARG A 247 8.36 -23.04 -13.87
N LEU A 248 7.33 -22.91 -13.03
CA LEU A 248 6.96 -23.88 -12.00
C LEU A 248 6.07 -24.98 -12.61
N TYR A 249 6.64 -25.76 -13.54
CA TYR A 249 5.89 -26.66 -14.42
C TYR A 249 5.02 -27.70 -13.68
N ALA A 250 5.48 -28.20 -12.52
CA ALA A 250 4.70 -29.16 -11.72
C ALA A 250 3.39 -28.55 -11.22
N ALA A 251 3.43 -27.32 -10.73
CA ALA A 251 2.24 -26.58 -10.28
C ALA A 251 1.40 -26.10 -11.48
N ALA A 252 2.02 -25.60 -12.54
CA ALA A 252 1.33 -25.20 -13.77
C ALA A 252 0.56 -26.36 -14.44
N SER A 253 1.02 -27.60 -14.25
CA SER A 253 0.38 -28.81 -14.78
C SER A 253 -0.72 -29.38 -13.88
N THR A 254 -1.16 -28.65 -12.84
CA THR A 254 -2.21 -29.14 -11.93
C THR A 254 -3.51 -29.43 -12.69
N PRO A 255 -4.09 -30.64 -12.56
CA PRO A 255 -5.35 -30.98 -13.22
C PRO A 255 -6.47 -30.04 -12.81
N VAL A 256 -7.27 -29.58 -13.77
CA VAL A 256 -8.46 -28.77 -13.50
C VAL A 256 -9.66 -29.71 -13.47
N PRO A 257 -10.48 -29.71 -12.41
CA PRO A 257 -11.66 -30.56 -12.33
C PRO A 257 -12.64 -30.31 -13.50
N SER A 258 -13.21 -31.39 -14.01
CA SER A 258 -14.26 -31.35 -15.02
C SER A 258 -15.57 -30.84 -14.42
N ASP A 259 -15.86 -31.18 -13.16
CA ASP A 259 -16.96 -30.62 -12.38
C ASP A 259 -16.59 -29.25 -11.81
N SER A 260 -17.46 -28.27 -11.99
CA SER A 260 -17.28 -26.94 -11.38
C SER A 260 -17.76 -26.92 -9.92
N SER A 261 -17.68 -28.04 -9.18
CA SER A 261 -18.05 -28.06 -7.77
C SER A 261 -16.98 -27.33 -6.95
N ALA A 262 -17.41 -26.44 -6.05
CA ALA A 262 -16.47 -25.66 -5.23
C ALA A 262 -15.53 -26.58 -4.42
N GLY A 263 -16.03 -27.71 -3.93
CA GLY A 263 -15.23 -28.72 -3.24
C GLY A 263 -14.10 -29.26 -4.11
N ALA A 264 -14.40 -29.82 -5.30
CA ALA A 264 -13.40 -30.39 -6.18
C ALA A 264 -12.33 -29.37 -6.58
N VAL A 265 -12.74 -28.13 -6.87
CA VAL A 265 -11.80 -27.06 -7.24
C VAL A 265 -10.92 -26.65 -6.06
N VAL A 266 -11.43 -26.59 -4.83
CA VAL A 266 -10.61 -26.34 -3.63
C VAL A 266 -9.56 -27.44 -3.45
N TYR A 267 -9.93 -28.70 -3.66
CA TYR A 267 -8.94 -29.79 -3.64
C TYR A 267 -7.85 -29.59 -4.70
N ALA A 268 -8.21 -29.16 -5.91
CA ALA A 268 -7.25 -28.87 -6.96
C ALA A 268 -6.35 -27.67 -6.62
N ILE A 269 -6.86 -26.59 -6.02
CA ILE A 269 -6.02 -25.47 -5.52
C ILE A 269 -5.05 -25.94 -4.44
N ARG A 270 -5.48 -26.83 -3.54
CA ARG A 270 -4.58 -27.42 -2.54
C ARG A 270 -3.53 -28.35 -3.17
N ASP A 271 -3.90 -29.09 -4.21
CA ASP A 271 -2.95 -29.91 -4.98
C ASP A 271 -1.90 -29.02 -5.68
N PHE A 272 -2.34 -27.92 -6.30
CA PHE A 272 -1.48 -26.90 -6.86
C PHE A 272 -0.44 -26.40 -5.84
N MET A 273 -0.89 -25.99 -4.65
CA MET A 273 0.01 -25.52 -3.58
C MET A 273 1.01 -26.60 -3.13
N ARG A 274 0.61 -27.89 -3.13
CA ARG A 274 1.50 -29.00 -2.75
C ARG A 274 2.57 -29.32 -3.79
N ARG A 275 2.33 -28.97 -5.06
CA ARG A 275 3.25 -29.16 -6.20
C ARG A 275 4.28 -28.05 -6.32
N LEU A 276 4.14 -26.95 -5.58
CA LEU A 276 5.15 -25.91 -5.50
C LEU A 276 6.45 -26.43 -4.86
N PRO A 277 7.64 -25.91 -5.27
CA PRO A 277 8.91 -26.31 -4.69
C PRO A 277 8.95 -26.11 -3.18
N ARG A 278 9.52 -27.08 -2.45
CA ARG A 278 9.52 -27.11 -0.97
C ARG A 278 10.79 -26.54 -0.35
N ASP A 279 11.84 -26.39 -1.14
CA ASP A 279 13.17 -25.89 -0.80
C ASP A 279 13.23 -24.36 -0.62
N ARG A 280 12.11 -23.67 -0.88
CA ARG A 280 11.98 -22.21 -0.88
C ARG A 280 10.58 -21.79 -0.46
N LEU A 281 10.43 -20.50 -0.17
CA LEU A 281 9.13 -19.89 0.05
C LEU A 281 8.45 -19.54 -1.28
N ASN A 282 7.16 -19.82 -1.37
CA ASN A 282 6.31 -19.47 -2.50
C ASN A 282 5.24 -18.48 -2.02
N PHE A 283 5.33 -17.25 -2.48
CA PHE A 283 4.40 -16.18 -2.15
C PHE A 283 3.24 -16.17 -3.14
N LEU A 284 2.02 -16.33 -2.65
CA LEU A 284 0.80 -16.07 -3.41
C LEU A 284 0.37 -14.63 -3.12
N LEU A 285 0.57 -13.78 -4.12
CA LEU A 285 0.26 -12.37 -4.12
C LEU A 285 -1.16 -12.19 -4.69
N VAL A 286 -2.14 -12.07 -3.80
CA VAL A 286 -3.56 -12.05 -4.15
C VAL A 286 -4.13 -10.65 -3.99
N ASP A 287 -4.36 -9.98 -5.12
CA ASP A 287 -5.02 -8.70 -5.16
C ASP A 287 -6.54 -8.84 -5.31
N GLU A 288 -7.25 -7.81 -4.84
CA GLU A 288 -8.71 -7.70 -4.93
C GLU A 288 -9.49 -8.86 -4.29
N ALA A 289 -8.97 -9.36 -3.16
CA ALA A 289 -9.49 -10.55 -2.48
C ALA A 289 -10.89 -10.41 -1.88
N GLN A 290 -11.46 -9.20 -1.78
CA GLN A 290 -12.88 -9.04 -1.46
C GLN A 290 -13.77 -9.76 -2.48
N SER A 291 -13.27 -9.98 -3.71
CA SER A 291 -13.99 -10.67 -4.79
C SER A 291 -14.44 -12.09 -4.40
N PHE A 292 -13.77 -12.74 -3.45
CA PHE A 292 -14.22 -14.01 -2.86
C PHE A 292 -15.63 -13.92 -2.25
N TYR A 293 -16.08 -12.73 -1.85
CA TYR A 293 -17.32 -12.50 -1.12
C TYR A 293 -18.37 -11.71 -1.91
N LEU A 294 -18.08 -11.30 -3.13
CA LEU A 294 -18.99 -10.52 -3.98
C LEU A 294 -19.76 -11.42 -4.95
N MET A 295 -20.30 -12.54 -4.44
CA MET A 295 -21.09 -13.52 -5.20
C MET A 295 -22.52 -12.99 -5.38
N ALA A 296 -22.93 -12.75 -6.62
CA ALA A 296 -24.28 -12.27 -6.94
C ALA A 296 -25.27 -13.42 -7.06
N ARG A 297 -26.50 -13.21 -6.60
CA ARG A 297 -27.60 -14.16 -6.84
C ARG A 297 -27.91 -14.22 -8.34
N PRO A 298 -28.06 -15.42 -8.95
CA PRO A 298 -28.53 -15.53 -10.32
C PRO A 298 -29.91 -14.89 -10.47
N PRO A 299 -30.22 -14.22 -11.59
CA PRO A 299 -31.57 -13.73 -11.84
C PRO A 299 -32.53 -14.91 -11.90
N VAL A 300 -33.50 -14.95 -10.98
CA VAL A 300 -34.59 -15.94 -11.01
C VAL A 300 -35.59 -15.48 -12.06
N LEU A 301 -35.91 -16.34 -13.03
CA LEU A 301 -36.93 -16.05 -14.04
C LEU A 301 -38.27 -15.77 -13.32
N GLY A 302 -38.75 -14.52 -13.37
CA GLY A 302 -40.06 -14.14 -12.83
C GLY A 302 -40.05 -13.06 -11.75
N ASP A 303 -38.89 -12.71 -11.16
CA ASP A 303 -38.80 -11.52 -10.31
C ASP A 303 -38.48 -10.30 -11.18
N GLY A 304 -39.38 -9.32 -11.16
CA GLY A 304 -39.12 -8.00 -11.74
C GLY A 304 -37.80 -7.46 -11.23
N ALA A 305 -36.98 -6.90 -12.13
CA ALA A 305 -35.61 -6.50 -11.87
C ALA A 305 -35.42 -5.84 -10.49
N PRO A 306 -34.68 -6.47 -9.55
CA PRO A 306 -34.28 -5.77 -8.34
C PRO A 306 -33.29 -4.69 -8.75
N ARG A 307 -33.51 -3.46 -8.30
CA ARG A 307 -32.50 -2.39 -8.36
C ARG A 307 -31.31 -2.83 -7.49
N GLY A 308 -30.31 -3.45 -8.12
CA GLY A 308 -29.05 -3.89 -7.50
C GLY A 308 -28.94 -5.41 -7.35
N SER A 309 -27.75 -5.95 -7.61
CA SER A 309 -27.46 -7.37 -7.38
C SER A 309 -27.40 -7.67 -5.89
N THR A 310 -28.38 -8.42 -5.36
CA THR A 310 -28.31 -8.95 -4.00
C THR A 310 -27.24 -10.04 -3.90
N LEU A 311 -26.41 -9.99 -2.85
CA LEU A 311 -25.44 -11.05 -2.56
C LEU A 311 -26.14 -12.38 -2.29
N ASP A 312 -25.56 -13.45 -2.79
CA ASP A 312 -25.92 -14.81 -2.39
C ASP A 312 -25.28 -15.12 -1.02
N VAL A 313 -26.07 -14.97 0.04
CA VAL A 313 -25.63 -15.16 1.43
C VAL A 313 -25.04 -16.55 1.67
N GLU A 314 -25.64 -17.59 1.09
CA GLU A 314 -25.16 -18.97 1.27
C GLU A 314 -23.82 -19.18 0.54
N ALA A 315 -23.70 -18.66 -0.69
CA ALA A 315 -22.43 -18.68 -1.41
C ALA A 315 -21.33 -17.92 -0.66
N VAL A 316 -21.65 -16.76 -0.07
CA VAL A 316 -20.70 -15.98 0.75
C VAL A 316 -20.27 -16.74 2.00
N LEU A 317 -21.20 -17.37 2.72
CA LEU A 317 -20.88 -18.21 3.88
C LEU A 317 -20.00 -19.40 3.51
N HIS A 318 -20.26 -20.00 2.35
CA HIS A 318 -19.44 -21.07 1.80
C HIS A 318 -18.02 -20.57 1.48
N MET A 319 -17.90 -19.43 0.80
CA MET A 319 -16.62 -18.82 0.43
C MET A 319 -15.79 -18.38 1.64
N ARG A 320 -16.41 -17.91 2.74
CA ARG A 320 -15.70 -17.64 4.02
C ARG A 320 -15.01 -18.89 4.56
N ARG A 321 -15.70 -20.05 4.53
CA ARG A 321 -15.12 -21.32 4.99
C ARG A 321 -13.97 -21.75 4.09
N ILE A 322 -14.15 -21.60 2.77
CA ILE A 322 -13.14 -21.97 1.78
C ILE A 322 -11.88 -21.11 1.92
N LEU A 323 -12.00 -19.78 1.93
CA LEU A 323 -10.84 -18.91 2.03
C LEU A 323 -10.08 -19.16 3.35
N LYS A 324 -10.81 -19.33 4.47
CA LYS A 324 -10.19 -19.70 5.74
C LYS A 324 -9.35 -20.98 5.61
N VAL A 325 -9.90 -22.03 4.99
CA VAL A 325 -9.19 -23.30 4.79
C VAL A 325 -7.98 -23.10 3.88
N LEU A 326 -8.11 -22.37 2.78
CA LEU A 326 -6.99 -22.12 1.88
C LEU A 326 -5.84 -21.38 2.59
N LEU A 327 -6.15 -20.36 3.38
CA LEU A 327 -5.15 -19.57 4.09
C LEU A 327 -4.49 -20.34 5.25
N LEU A 328 -5.28 -21.03 6.08
CA LEU A 328 -4.78 -21.65 7.32
C LEU A 328 -4.24 -23.07 7.13
N ASP A 329 -4.75 -23.83 6.14
CA ASP A 329 -4.27 -25.18 5.83
C ASP A 329 -3.27 -25.19 4.66
N SER A 330 -2.70 -24.02 4.35
CA SER A 330 -1.64 -23.92 3.35
C SER A 330 -0.38 -24.69 3.79
N PRO A 331 0.33 -25.33 2.86
CA PRO A 331 1.63 -25.91 3.17
C PRO A 331 2.59 -24.87 3.75
N HIS A 332 3.51 -25.29 4.63
CA HIS A 332 4.45 -24.39 5.31
C HIS A 332 5.52 -23.77 4.39
N TRP A 333 5.54 -24.11 3.10
CA TRP A 333 6.35 -23.46 2.05
C TRP A 333 5.55 -22.46 1.21
N VAL A 334 4.30 -22.17 1.61
CA VAL A 334 3.37 -21.29 0.91
C VAL A 334 2.95 -20.15 1.82
N ALA A 335 3.22 -18.91 1.40
CA ALA A 335 2.89 -17.69 2.13
C ALA A 335 1.87 -16.87 1.34
N TRP A 336 0.78 -16.44 1.98
CA TRP A 336 -0.24 -15.60 1.35
C TRP A 336 -0.03 -14.13 1.71
N ALA A 337 -0.06 -13.26 0.72
CA ALA A 337 -0.13 -11.82 0.89
C ALA A 337 -1.34 -11.27 0.12
N VAL A 338 -2.16 -10.48 0.78
CA VAL A 338 -3.52 -10.14 0.33
C VAL A 338 -3.78 -8.65 0.40
N THR A 339 -4.39 -8.09 -0.65
CA THR A 339 -4.96 -6.72 -0.68
C THR A 339 -6.35 -6.74 -1.32
N GLY A 340 -7.07 -5.62 -1.18
CA GLY A 340 -8.31 -5.36 -1.92
C GLY A 340 -8.68 -3.88 -1.97
N SER A 341 -9.36 -3.44 -3.01
CA SER A 341 -9.91 -2.07 -3.08
C SER A 341 -10.99 -1.85 -2.01
N SER A 342 -11.92 -2.81 -1.86
CA SER A 342 -12.99 -2.77 -0.85
C SER A 342 -12.57 -3.44 0.47
N MET A 343 -11.60 -2.81 1.16
CA MET A 343 -11.03 -3.36 2.40
C MET A 343 -12.05 -3.51 3.51
N ALA A 344 -13.09 -2.67 3.58
CA ALA A 344 -14.09 -2.78 4.62
C ALA A 344 -14.89 -4.08 4.44
N THR A 345 -15.30 -4.39 3.21
CA THR A 345 -15.99 -5.65 2.85
C THR A 345 -15.11 -6.86 3.12
N LEU A 346 -13.82 -6.79 2.78
CA LEU A 346 -12.85 -7.85 3.06
C LEU A 346 -12.76 -8.10 4.57
N TRP A 347 -12.53 -7.06 5.37
CA TRP A 347 -12.43 -7.18 6.82
C TRP A 347 -13.73 -7.66 7.49
N ALA A 348 -14.89 -7.23 6.99
CA ALA A 348 -16.19 -7.69 7.48
C ALA A 348 -16.35 -9.21 7.31
N ASN A 349 -15.98 -9.74 6.14
CA ASN A 349 -16.05 -11.18 5.88
C ASN A 349 -14.96 -11.98 6.61
N VAL A 350 -13.76 -11.43 6.77
CA VAL A 350 -12.69 -12.04 7.58
C VAL A 350 -13.10 -12.10 9.06
N ALA A 351 -13.71 -11.04 9.60
CA ALA A 351 -14.22 -11.00 10.97
C ALA A 351 -15.41 -11.95 11.19
N ALA A 352 -16.29 -12.07 10.20
CA ALA A 352 -17.44 -12.97 10.23
C ALA A 352 -17.11 -14.42 9.84
N SER A 353 -15.83 -14.75 9.62
CA SER A 353 -15.41 -16.11 9.27
C SER A 353 -15.63 -17.07 10.45
N PRO A 354 -16.19 -18.28 10.23
CA PRO A 354 -16.52 -19.21 11.31
C PRO A 354 -15.32 -19.54 12.20
N THR A 355 -15.51 -19.56 13.51
CA THR A 355 -14.42 -19.64 14.50
C THR A 355 -13.96 -21.05 14.84
N ASN A 356 -14.43 -22.11 14.16
CA ASN A 356 -14.07 -23.52 14.40
C ASN A 356 -12.56 -23.67 14.70
N GLY A 357 -12.18 -23.68 15.99
CA GLY A 357 -10.79 -23.63 16.49
C GLY A 357 -10.08 -22.27 16.41
N PHE A 358 -10.05 -21.61 15.24
CA PHE A 358 -9.23 -20.41 14.98
C PHE A 358 -10.02 -19.36 14.20
N SER A 359 -10.05 -18.11 14.66
CA SER A 359 -10.70 -17.01 13.93
C SER A 359 -9.73 -16.35 12.95
N LEU A 360 -10.06 -16.24 11.66
CA LEU A 360 -9.12 -15.70 10.65
C LEU A 360 -8.64 -14.27 11.00
N ILE A 361 -9.53 -13.46 11.58
CA ILE A 361 -9.21 -12.10 12.09
C ILE A 361 -8.19 -12.09 13.23
N MET A 362 -7.92 -13.23 13.88
CA MET A 362 -6.91 -13.37 14.93
C MET A 362 -5.63 -14.09 14.43
N HIS A 363 -5.68 -14.68 13.24
CA HIS A 363 -4.62 -15.51 12.67
C HIS A 363 -4.11 -14.93 11.35
N HIS A 364 -3.71 -13.66 11.41
CA HIS A 364 -3.10 -12.96 10.28
C HIS A 364 -2.06 -11.96 10.77
N ARG A 365 -1.23 -11.48 9.84
CA ARG A 365 -0.40 -10.29 10.01
C ARG A 365 -1.01 -9.17 9.20
N ARG A 366 -0.96 -7.97 9.74
CA ARG A 366 -1.52 -6.77 9.10
C ARG A 366 -0.38 -5.78 8.91
N LEU A 367 -0.15 -5.40 7.67
CA LEU A 367 0.71 -4.28 7.31
C LEU A 367 -0.19 -3.08 7.00
N ASN A 368 0.02 -2.00 7.74
CA ASN A 368 -0.80 -0.80 7.63
C ASN A 368 -0.06 0.25 6.82
N LEU A 369 -0.59 0.62 5.65
CA LEU A 369 -0.03 1.74 4.90
C LEU A 369 -0.30 3.06 5.62
N SER A 370 0.73 3.90 5.69
CA SER A 370 0.63 5.24 6.28
C SER A 370 -0.46 6.06 5.57
N PRO A 371 -1.42 6.62 6.32
CA PRO A 371 -2.50 7.43 5.74
C PRO A 371 -2.00 8.80 5.26
N THR A 372 -0.99 9.33 5.93
CA THR A 372 -0.39 10.65 5.71
C THR A 372 1.12 10.53 5.70
N MET A 373 1.77 11.43 4.98
CA MET A 373 3.23 11.60 4.99
C MET A 373 3.60 12.99 5.50
N PRO A 374 4.75 13.14 6.18
CA PRO A 374 5.25 14.46 6.53
C PRO A 374 5.58 15.27 5.27
N LEU A 375 5.56 16.61 5.39
CA LEU A 375 5.78 17.52 4.26
C LEU A 375 7.12 17.24 3.56
N GLU A 376 8.18 16.98 4.32
CA GLU A 376 9.52 16.74 3.78
C GLU A 376 9.55 15.49 2.89
N ALA A 377 8.78 14.45 3.24
CA ALA A 377 8.64 13.25 2.42
C ALA A 377 7.87 13.52 1.13
N LEU A 378 6.83 14.37 1.20
CA LEU A 378 6.06 14.78 0.02
C LEU A 378 6.89 15.66 -0.93
N GLN A 379 7.70 16.58 -0.41
CA GLN A 379 8.63 17.40 -1.22
C GLN A 379 9.60 16.53 -2.02
N VAL A 380 10.23 15.54 -1.37
CA VAL A 380 11.15 14.60 -2.04
C VAL A 380 10.43 13.79 -3.11
N ALA A 381 9.26 13.23 -2.79
CA ALA A 381 8.46 12.48 -3.74
C ALA A 381 8.03 13.34 -4.93
N TRP A 382 7.62 14.59 -4.67
CA TRP A 382 7.19 15.54 -5.69
C TRP A 382 8.32 15.93 -6.64
N ALA A 383 9.51 16.25 -6.12
CA ALA A 383 10.69 16.53 -6.93
C ALA A 383 11.02 15.35 -7.86
N GLN A 384 10.93 14.12 -7.36
CA GLN A 384 11.16 12.91 -8.16
C GLN A 384 10.07 12.70 -9.22
N LEU A 385 8.80 12.95 -8.92
CA LEU A 385 7.70 12.86 -9.90
C LEU A 385 7.84 13.91 -11.00
N LYS A 386 8.17 15.16 -10.66
CA LYS A 386 8.45 16.23 -11.63
C LYS A 386 9.60 15.87 -12.56
N ALA A 387 10.70 15.33 -12.02
CA ALA A 387 11.84 14.90 -12.83
C ALA A 387 11.45 13.79 -13.83
N GLN A 388 10.58 12.85 -13.44
CA GLN A 388 10.08 11.79 -14.34
C GLN A 388 9.08 12.30 -15.38
N ALA A 389 8.36 13.37 -15.04
CA ALA A 389 7.34 13.98 -15.89
C ALA A 389 7.87 15.16 -16.72
N ALA A 390 9.18 15.42 -16.71
CA ALA A 390 9.78 16.58 -17.38
C ALA A 390 9.48 16.65 -18.88
N THR A 391 9.22 15.51 -19.52
CA THR A 391 8.92 15.40 -20.96
C THR A 391 7.44 15.20 -21.27
N TRP A 392 6.56 15.34 -20.27
CA TRP A 392 5.14 15.10 -20.46
C TRP A 392 4.44 16.28 -21.12
N ASP A 393 3.44 15.96 -21.94
CA ASP A 393 2.52 16.92 -22.53
C ASP A 393 1.07 16.44 -22.28
N PRO A 394 0.25 17.18 -21.52
CA PRO A 394 0.58 18.44 -20.83
C PRO A 394 1.57 18.24 -19.65
N ALA A 395 2.36 19.28 -19.36
CA ALA A 395 3.25 19.31 -18.20
C ALA A 395 2.45 19.21 -16.89
N LEU A 396 3.05 18.64 -15.84
CA LEU A 396 2.40 18.54 -14.53
C LEU A 396 2.09 19.94 -13.96
N PRO A 397 0.91 20.15 -13.34
CA PRO A 397 0.61 21.40 -12.64
C PRO A 397 1.51 21.56 -11.43
N GLU A 398 2.08 22.75 -11.24
CA GLU A 398 2.99 23.04 -10.12
C GLU A 398 2.30 22.94 -8.75
N ASP A 399 1.00 23.24 -8.70
CA ASP A 399 0.20 23.22 -7.48
C ASP A 399 -0.34 21.82 -7.10
N LEU A 400 -0.12 20.80 -7.93
CA LEU A 400 -0.70 19.47 -7.74
C LEU A 400 -0.28 18.81 -6.41
N ALA A 401 0.95 19.02 -5.97
CA ALA A 401 1.51 18.38 -4.78
C ALA A 401 0.73 18.71 -3.51
N TRP A 402 0.36 19.98 -3.34
CA TRP A 402 -0.36 20.44 -2.16
C TRP A 402 -1.88 20.34 -2.31
N GLN A 403 -2.39 20.37 -3.55
CA GLN A 403 -3.82 20.10 -3.83
C GLN A 403 -4.18 18.62 -3.60
N SER A 404 -3.22 17.72 -3.80
CA SER A 404 -3.35 16.29 -3.53
C SER A 404 -3.49 16.03 -2.03
N PRO A 405 -4.26 14.99 -1.63
CA PRO A 405 -4.16 14.45 -0.28
C PRO A 405 -2.70 14.12 0.08
N PRO A 406 -2.29 14.28 1.35
CA PRO A 406 -0.88 14.19 1.79
C PRO A 406 -0.37 12.74 1.85
N GLN A 407 -0.45 12.02 0.74
CA GLN A 407 -0.02 10.63 0.57
C GLN A 407 0.67 10.47 -0.79
N VAL A 408 1.89 9.93 -0.78
CA VAL A 408 2.72 9.78 -1.98
C VAL A 408 2.04 8.93 -3.06
N ALA A 409 1.35 7.86 -2.68
CA ALA A 409 0.63 7.00 -3.63
C ALA A 409 -0.51 7.75 -4.34
N MET A 410 -1.25 8.59 -3.61
CA MET A 410 -2.32 9.40 -4.19
C MET A 410 -1.76 10.48 -5.12
N LEU A 411 -0.67 11.13 -4.73
CA LEU A 411 0.01 12.12 -5.58
C LEU A 411 0.49 11.49 -6.89
N ALA A 412 1.15 10.32 -6.81
CA ALA A 412 1.59 9.60 -8.00
C ALA A 412 0.42 9.16 -8.89
N TYR A 413 -0.70 8.74 -8.28
CA TYR A 413 -1.94 8.42 -9.00
C TYR A 413 -2.46 9.65 -9.75
N LEU A 414 -2.56 10.80 -9.09
CA LEU A 414 -3.02 12.05 -9.71
C LEU A 414 -2.09 12.51 -10.84
N CYS A 415 -0.77 12.36 -10.70
CA CYS A 415 0.14 12.64 -11.82
C CYS A 415 -0.20 11.79 -13.06
N GLN A 416 -0.50 10.51 -12.89
CA GLN A 416 -0.89 9.65 -14.02
C GLN A 416 -2.26 10.03 -14.58
N GLU A 417 -3.23 10.31 -13.71
CA GLU A 417 -4.54 10.80 -14.16
C GLU A 417 -4.39 12.11 -14.93
N TRP A 418 -3.51 13.02 -14.53
CA TRP A 418 -3.21 14.22 -15.32
C TRP A 418 -2.68 13.89 -16.72
N ARG A 419 -1.78 12.90 -16.82
CA ARG A 419 -1.18 12.48 -18.09
C ARG A 419 -2.20 11.88 -19.05
N TYR A 420 -3.13 11.08 -18.53
CA TYR A 420 -4.02 10.24 -19.35
C TYR A 420 -5.45 10.78 -19.43
N SER A 421 -5.93 11.44 -18.38
CA SER A 421 -7.23 12.09 -18.34
C SER A 421 -7.13 13.51 -18.89
N ARG A 422 -7.65 13.72 -20.10
CA ARG A 422 -7.68 15.03 -20.75
C ARG A 422 -8.88 15.90 -20.35
N THR A 423 -9.60 15.53 -19.28
CA THR A 423 -10.85 16.22 -18.88
C THR A 423 -10.64 17.32 -17.84
N ALA A 424 -9.54 17.32 -17.10
CA ALA A 424 -9.22 18.35 -16.12
C ALA A 424 -8.27 19.39 -16.73
N GLY A 425 -8.59 20.67 -16.58
CA GLY A 425 -7.72 21.78 -17.00
C GLY A 425 -6.82 22.30 -15.88
N THR A 426 -7.11 21.97 -14.63
CA THR A 426 -6.35 22.41 -13.45
C THR A 426 -6.13 21.28 -12.43
N ALA A 427 -5.14 21.42 -11.53
CA ALA A 427 -4.95 20.47 -10.44
C ALA A 427 -6.18 20.36 -9.53
N ALA A 428 -6.82 21.49 -9.21
CA ALA A 428 -8.02 21.50 -8.38
C ALA A 428 -9.16 20.68 -9.01
N GLU A 429 -9.43 20.88 -10.30
CA GLU A 429 -10.42 20.10 -11.05
C GLU A 429 -10.06 18.61 -11.09
N LEU A 430 -8.79 18.27 -11.30
CA LEU A 430 -8.34 16.87 -11.32
C LEU A 430 -8.60 16.18 -9.98
N VAL A 431 -8.23 16.82 -8.87
CA VAL A 431 -8.45 16.23 -7.54
C VAL A 431 -9.94 16.16 -7.22
N GLU A 432 -10.74 17.15 -7.61
CA GLU A 432 -12.19 17.11 -7.45
C GLU A 432 -12.85 15.99 -8.26
N GLN A 433 -12.48 15.84 -9.53
CA GLN A 433 -12.95 14.75 -10.38
C GLN A 433 -12.55 13.40 -9.79
N THR A 434 -11.33 13.27 -9.27
CA THR A 434 -10.86 12.05 -8.60
C THR A 434 -11.68 11.75 -7.34
N MET A 435 -11.93 12.76 -6.50
CA MET A 435 -12.78 12.60 -5.31
C MET A 435 -14.19 12.12 -5.70
N THR A 436 -14.80 12.81 -6.65
CA THR A 436 -16.22 12.66 -6.99
C THR A 436 -16.51 11.42 -7.84
N HIS A 437 -15.62 11.07 -8.77
CA HIS A 437 -15.81 9.97 -9.71
C HIS A 437 -15.12 8.67 -9.26
N LYS A 438 -14.12 8.75 -8.36
CA LYS A 438 -13.35 7.57 -7.94
C LYS A 438 -13.50 7.26 -6.45
N LEU A 439 -13.03 8.15 -5.58
CA LEU A 439 -12.89 7.85 -4.16
C LEU A 439 -14.24 7.73 -3.44
N ILE A 440 -15.12 8.73 -3.60
CA ILE A 440 -16.42 8.75 -2.94
C ILE A 440 -17.31 7.59 -3.41
N PRO A 441 -17.45 7.31 -4.73
CA PRO A 441 -18.24 6.19 -5.21
C PRO A 441 -17.73 4.83 -4.72
N GLU A 442 -16.40 4.61 -4.71
CA GLU A 442 -15.83 3.34 -4.25
C GLU A 442 -16.05 3.12 -2.75
N VAL A 443 -15.88 4.14 -1.91
CA VAL A 443 -16.14 4.05 -0.47
C VAL A 443 -17.64 3.88 -0.20
N LEU A 444 -18.51 4.60 -0.90
CA LEU A 444 -19.96 4.43 -0.80
C LEU A 444 -20.38 2.99 -1.15
N ALA A 445 -19.85 2.44 -2.24
CA ALA A 445 -20.11 1.07 -2.64
C ALA A 445 -19.62 0.07 -1.58
N ASP A 446 -18.38 0.22 -1.09
CA ASP A 446 -17.82 -0.66 -0.05
C ASP A 446 -18.65 -0.61 1.24
N LEU A 447 -19.02 0.59 1.71
CA LEU A 447 -19.87 0.73 2.91
C LEU A 447 -21.23 0.06 2.73
N ARG A 448 -21.90 0.23 1.59
CA ARG A 448 -23.17 -0.46 1.31
C ARG A 448 -23.03 -1.97 1.42
N MET A 449 -21.96 -2.53 0.85
CA MET A 449 -21.68 -3.96 0.91
C MET A 449 -21.41 -4.42 2.35
N VAL A 450 -20.63 -3.66 3.12
CA VAL A 450 -20.29 -3.99 4.51
C VAL A 450 -21.50 -3.99 5.43
N LEU A 451 -22.39 -3.00 5.29
CA LEU A 451 -23.59 -2.92 6.12
C LEU A 451 -24.52 -4.12 5.88
N GLN A 452 -24.60 -4.60 4.63
CA GLN A 452 -25.29 -5.86 4.33
C GLN A 452 -24.63 -7.07 5.01
N VAL A 453 -23.29 -7.11 5.04
CA VAL A 453 -22.52 -8.22 5.60
C VAL A 453 -22.58 -8.29 7.13
N LEU A 454 -22.55 -7.15 7.82
CA LEU A 454 -22.45 -7.10 9.28
C LEU A 454 -23.78 -7.43 9.98
N GLY A 455 -24.92 -7.37 9.29
CA GLY A 455 -26.23 -7.83 9.79
C GLY A 455 -26.80 -7.09 11.01
N GLN A 456 -26.14 -6.02 11.48
CA GLN A 456 -26.65 -5.10 12.51
C GLN A 456 -27.46 -3.97 11.85
N PRO A 457 -28.26 -3.21 12.61
CA PRO A 457 -28.95 -2.05 12.07
C PRO A 457 -27.96 -1.08 11.43
N ALA A 458 -28.10 -0.86 10.12
CA ALA A 458 -27.22 0.01 9.34
C ALA A 458 -27.13 1.41 9.96
N SER A 459 -28.25 1.95 10.43
CA SER A 459 -28.34 3.23 11.13
C SER A 459 -27.43 3.30 12.35
N GLN A 460 -27.39 2.26 13.19
CA GLN A 460 -26.55 2.24 14.38
C GLN A 460 -25.06 2.23 14.02
N GLN A 461 -24.66 1.47 13.00
CA GLN A 461 -23.26 1.40 12.59
C GLN A 461 -22.79 2.71 11.94
N LEU A 462 -23.63 3.32 11.13
CA LEU A 462 -23.35 4.60 10.50
C LEU A 462 -23.28 5.73 11.52
N LEU A 463 -24.12 5.72 12.55
CA LEU A 463 -24.01 6.64 13.68
C LEU A 463 -22.65 6.51 14.37
N LEU A 464 -22.15 5.30 14.62
CA LEU A 464 -20.81 5.11 15.18
C LEU A 464 -19.71 5.62 14.24
N LEU A 465 -19.80 5.34 12.93
CA LEU A 465 -18.83 5.88 11.97
C LEU A 465 -18.88 7.41 11.91
N ARG A 466 -20.04 8.02 12.14
CA ARG A 466 -20.21 9.47 12.20
C ARG A 466 -19.69 10.06 13.50
N GLU A 467 -19.90 9.40 14.63
CA GLU A 467 -19.31 9.79 15.92
C GLU A 467 -17.77 9.76 15.87
N LEU A 468 -17.17 8.86 15.07
CA LEU A 468 -15.73 8.86 14.82
C LEU A 468 -15.24 10.13 14.11
N LEU A 469 -16.09 10.79 13.32
CA LEU A 469 -15.73 12.05 12.66
C LEU A 469 -15.63 13.22 13.64
N ASP A 470 -16.23 13.09 14.81
CA ASP A 470 -16.21 14.11 15.86
C ASP A 470 -14.99 13.91 16.77
N PRO A 471 -13.97 14.79 16.70
CA PRO A 471 -12.79 14.71 17.55
C PRO A 471 -13.07 15.04 19.03
N ALA A 472 -14.29 15.43 19.39
CA ALA A 472 -14.75 15.58 20.77
C ALA A 472 -15.55 14.36 21.26
N ALA A 473 -16.47 13.82 20.45
CA ALA A 473 -17.23 12.63 20.84
C ALA A 473 -16.35 11.38 20.74
N GLY A 474 -15.90 11.04 19.53
CA GLY A 474 -15.23 9.77 19.25
C GLY A 474 -16.10 8.56 19.61
N VAL A 475 -15.52 7.37 19.51
CA VAL A 475 -16.21 6.11 19.81
C VAL A 475 -15.34 5.19 20.64
N GLU A 476 -15.88 4.62 21.70
CA GLU A 476 -15.19 3.57 22.47
C GLU A 476 -14.83 2.40 21.55
N SER A 477 -13.57 1.97 21.57
CA SER A 477 -13.09 0.90 20.68
C SER A 477 -13.92 -0.38 20.78
N ALA A 478 -14.50 -0.69 21.94
CA ALA A 478 -15.34 -1.87 22.15
C ALA A 478 -16.70 -1.81 21.43
N LYS A 479 -17.23 -0.61 21.15
CA LYS A 479 -18.52 -0.41 20.49
C LYS A 479 -18.43 -0.58 18.97
N LEU A 480 -17.24 -0.38 18.40
CA LEU A 480 -17.03 -0.56 16.96
C LEU A 480 -16.99 -2.03 16.57
N PRO A 481 -17.70 -2.42 15.50
CA PRO A 481 -17.51 -3.72 14.85
C PRO A 481 -16.03 -4.00 14.60
N LEU A 482 -15.60 -5.25 14.85
CA LEU A 482 -14.20 -5.63 14.74
C LEU A 482 -13.61 -5.34 13.35
N ALA A 483 -14.41 -5.49 12.30
CA ALA A 483 -14.03 -5.14 10.93
C ALA A 483 -13.62 -3.67 10.79
N PHE A 484 -14.43 -2.74 11.32
CA PHE A 484 -14.11 -1.32 11.29
C PHE A 484 -12.93 -0.98 12.19
N ARG A 485 -12.79 -1.61 13.35
CA ARG A 485 -11.59 -1.44 14.21
C ARG A 485 -10.30 -1.82 13.47
N VAL A 486 -10.34 -2.91 12.69
CA VAL A 486 -9.16 -3.38 11.95
C VAL A 486 -8.89 -2.48 10.75
N LEU A 487 -9.92 -2.11 9.99
CA LEU A 487 -9.81 -1.18 8.85
C LEU A 487 -9.23 0.18 9.28
N LEU A 488 -9.83 0.77 10.31
CA LEU A 488 -9.54 2.12 10.78
C LEU A 488 -8.30 2.20 11.67
N GLY A 489 -7.64 1.08 11.96
CA GLY A 489 -6.51 1.04 12.90
C GLY A 489 -5.35 1.97 12.55
N SER A 490 -5.17 2.30 11.27
CA SER A 490 -4.15 3.26 10.80
C SER A 490 -4.66 4.68 10.64
N PHE A 491 -5.99 4.88 10.67
CA PHE A 491 -6.66 6.14 10.35
C PHE A 491 -7.28 6.80 11.58
N ALA A 492 -7.43 6.04 12.67
CA ALA A 492 -8.01 6.49 13.91
C ALA A 492 -6.94 6.68 14.99
N THR A 493 -7.05 7.79 15.72
CA THR A 493 -6.22 8.10 16.88
C THR A 493 -6.98 7.72 18.15
N LYS A 494 -6.27 7.06 19.08
CA LYS A 494 -6.82 6.68 20.39
C LYS A 494 -6.52 7.78 21.41
N ARG A 495 -7.55 8.24 22.10
CA ARG A 495 -7.45 9.18 23.22
C ARG A 495 -7.06 8.48 24.52
N ASP A 496 -6.65 9.28 25.49
CA ASP A 496 -6.30 8.84 26.84
C ASP A 496 -7.46 8.13 27.55
N ASP A 497 -8.70 8.56 27.28
CA ASP A 497 -9.94 7.93 27.78
C ASP A 497 -10.31 6.60 27.08
N GLY A 498 -9.53 6.20 26.06
CA GLY A 498 -9.73 4.98 25.30
C GLY A 498 -10.68 5.09 24.11
N THR A 499 -11.27 6.26 23.87
CA THR A 499 -12.08 6.54 22.68
C THR A 499 -11.22 6.70 21.43
N LEU A 500 -11.75 6.30 20.29
CA LEU A 500 -11.15 6.45 18.97
C LEU A 500 -11.82 7.61 18.24
N PHE A 501 -11.06 8.38 17.47
CA PHE A 501 -11.61 9.34 16.52
C PHE A 501 -10.80 9.29 15.23
N LEU A 502 -11.40 9.71 14.12
CA LEU A 502 -10.77 9.71 12.82
C LEU A 502 -9.93 10.97 12.65
N ASP A 503 -8.61 10.80 12.66
CA ASP A 503 -7.63 11.88 12.56
C ASP A 503 -7.11 12.07 11.11
N TYR A 504 -7.80 11.43 10.15
CA TYR A 504 -7.42 11.47 8.75
C TYR A 504 -8.43 12.27 7.91
N PRO A 505 -8.08 13.49 7.46
CA PRO A 505 -9.00 14.41 6.79
C PRO A 505 -9.65 13.86 5.53
N LEU A 506 -8.90 13.16 4.68
CA LEU A 506 -9.45 12.66 3.42
C LEU A 506 -10.57 11.65 3.67
N LEU A 507 -10.35 10.67 4.56
CA LEU A 507 -11.41 9.72 4.90
C LEU A 507 -12.54 10.39 5.67
N ALA A 508 -12.25 11.40 6.49
CA ALA A 508 -13.30 12.16 7.15
C ALA A 508 -14.20 12.84 6.14
N GLN A 509 -13.62 13.53 5.15
CA GLN A 509 -14.36 14.17 4.05
C GLN A 509 -15.14 13.15 3.23
N VAL A 510 -14.54 12.01 2.86
CA VAL A 510 -15.25 10.97 2.11
C VAL A 510 -16.40 10.39 2.93
N LEU A 511 -16.20 10.11 4.22
CA LEU A 511 -17.27 9.61 5.09
C LEU A 511 -18.39 10.64 5.30
N GLN A 512 -18.06 11.92 5.42
CA GLN A 512 -19.05 12.99 5.44
C GLN A 512 -19.81 13.10 4.11
N ALA A 513 -19.12 12.96 2.99
CA ALA A 513 -19.72 13.05 1.66
C ALA A 513 -20.68 11.89 1.37
N VAL A 514 -20.48 10.71 1.96
CA VAL A 514 -21.35 9.54 1.77
C VAL A 514 -22.43 9.38 2.84
N THR A 515 -22.43 10.22 3.88
CA THR A 515 -23.40 10.13 4.98
C THR A 515 -24.22 11.40 5.15
N THR A 516 -25.52 11.26 5.38
CA THR A 516 -26.43 12.37 5.67
C THR A 516 -26.23 12.93 7.07
N GLU A 517 -26.80 14.11 7.36
CA GLU A 517 -26.82 14.65 8.71
C GLU A 517 -27.61 13.80 9.73
N SER A 518 -28.52 12.92 9.27
CA SER A 518 -29.22 11.92 10.10
C SER A 518 -28.41 10.64 10.37
N GLY A 519 -27.26 10.43 9.71
CA GLY A 519 -26.44 9.22 9.86
C GLY A 519 -26.86 8.06 8.96
N GLU A 520 -27.42 8.37 7.79
CA GLU A 520 -27.78 7.40 6.76
C GLU A 520 -26.81 7.51 5.58
N LEU A 521 -26.67 6.45 4.78
CA LEU A 521 -25.90 6.54 3.55
C LEU A 521 -26.69 7.30 2.49
N LEU A 522 -26.01 8.06 1.64
CA LEU A 522 -26.65 8.65 0.47
C LEU A 522 -27.19 7.57 -0.47
N ASP A 523 -28.35 7.83 -1.07
CA ASP A 523 -29.00 6.93 -2.03
C ASP A 523 -28.31 6.95 -3.41
N SER A 524 -27.75 8.08 -3.82
CA SER A 524 -27.08 8.23 -5.11
C SER A 524 -25.84 9.15 -5.04
N ILE A 525 -24.94 8.97 -6.01
CA ILE A 525 -23.75 9.82 -6.20
C ILE A 525 -24.17 11.26 -6.55
N THR A 526 -25.32 11.46 -7.20
CA THR A 526 -25.82 12.80 -7.54
C THR A 526 -26.27 13.62 -6.33
N ALA A 527 -26.45 13.00 -5.16
CA ALA A 527 -26.83 13.67 -3.92
C ALA A 527 -25.61 14.12 -3.09
N ILE A 528 -24.38 13.89 -3.57
CA ILE A 528 -23.17 14.29 -2.85
C ILE A 528 -23.04 15.82 -2.88
N GLU A 529 -23.16 16.44 -1.71
CA GLU A 529 -22.82 17.85 -1.54
C GLU A 529 -21.29 18.01 -1.54
N SER A 530 -20.71 18.42 -2.67
CA SER A 530 -19.27 18.73 -2.76
C SER A 530 -18.98 20.09 -2.11
N ILE A 531 -18.05 20.12 -1.15
CA ILE A 531 -17.33 21.35 -0.75
C ILE A 531 -15.94 21.27 -1.37
N SER A 532 -15.87 21.26 -2.70
CA SER A 532 -14.60 21.37 -3.42
C SER A 532 -14.47 22.76 -4.02
N ALA A 533 -14.20 23.73 -3.15
CA ALA A 533 -13.72 25.04 -3.59
C ALA A 533 -12.19 25.08 -3.46
N LYS A 534 -11.50 25.68 -4.43
CA LYS A 534 -10.05 25.94 -4.37
C LYS A 534 -9.62 26.53 -3.01
N MET A 535 -10.39 27.51 -2.52
CA MET A 535 -10.18 28.16 -1.23
C MET A 535 -10.27 27.18 -0.04
N PHE A 536 -11.17 26.20 -0.08
CA PHE A 536 -11.28 25.19 0.98
C PHE A 536 -9.97 24.39 1.11
N ARG A 537 -9.42 23.92 -0.02
CA ARG A 537 -8.16 23.16 -0.05
C ARG A 537 -6.99 24.01 0.42
N GLU A 538 -6.88 25.24 -0.11
CA GLU A 538 -5.84 26.18 0.31
C GLU A 538 -5.86 26.41 1.82
N LEU A 539 -7.04 26.63 2.42
CA LEU A 539 -7.17 26.85 3.85
C LEU A 539 -6.80 25.62 4.68
N VAL A 540 -7.21 24.42 4.23
CA VAL A 540 -6.83 23.17 4.90
C VAL A 540 -5.31 22.99 4.90
N VAL A 541 -4.67 23.16 3.75
CA VAL A 541 -3.21 22.99 3.61
C VAL A 541 -2.45 24.09 4.35
N LEU A 542 -2.90 25.35 4.25
CA LEU A 542 -2.35 26.47 5.00
C LEU A 542 -2.37 26.19 6.51
N GLY A 543 -3.51 25.73 7.03
CA GLY A 543 -3.64 25.37 8.43
C GLY A 543 -2.76 24.18 8.85
N GLU A 544 -2.54 23.19 7.98
CA GLU A 544 -1.57 22.11 8.22
C GLU A 544 -0.14 22.63 8.32
N CYS A 545 0.28 23.47 7.37
CA CYS A 545 1.59 24.10 7.41
C CYS A 545 1.77 24.94 8.69
N CYS A 546 0.74 25.69 9.11
CA CYS A 546 0.74 26.44 10.37
C CYS A 546 0.89 25.57 11.62
N LYS A 547 0.37 24.33 11.58
CA LYS A 547 0.50 23.35 12.67
C LYS A 547 1.83 22.61 12.66
N SER A 548 2.56 22.62 11.54
CA SER A 548 3.82 21.88 11.39
C SER A 548 4.87 22.28 12.43
N GLY A 549 5.61 21.28 12.92
CA GLY A 549 6.79 21.49 13.75
C GLY A 549 7.96 22.13 12.99
N SER A 550 7.94 22.08 11.65
CA SER A 550 8.92 22.75 10.77
C SER A 550 8.48 24.15 10.33
N PHE A 551 7.38 24.70 10.87
CA PHE A 551 6.85 26.01 10.48
C PHE A 551 7.89 27.13 10.51
N ASP A 552 8.77 27.13 11.52
CA ASP A 552 9.77 28.19 11.69
C ASP A 552 10.82 28.21 10.56
N SER A 553 10.91 27.14 9.76
CA SER A 553 11.76 27.07 8.55
C SER A 553 11.06 27.53 7.27
N LEU A 554 9.77 27.88 7.31
CA LEU A 554 8.96 28.24 6.15
C LEU A 554 8.90 29.76 5.96
N GLU A 555 9.98 30.36 5.43
CA GLU A 555 10.13 31.81 5.29
C GLU A 555 9.00 32.49 4.48
N ASP A 556 8.61 31.89 3.34
CA ASP A 556 7.52 32.41 2.51
C ASP A 556 6.18 32.43 3.25
N LEU A 557 5.94 31.43 4.10
CA LEU A 557 4.73 31.34 4.90
C LEU A 557 4.70 32.41 6.01
N HIS A 558 5.86 32.69 6.62
CA HIS A 558 6.02 33.82 7.54
C HIS A 558 5.76 35.16 6.84
N GLY A 559 6.24 35.33 5.61
CA GLY A 559 5.96 36.50 4.77
C GLY A 559 4.47 36.68 4.53
N LEU A 560 3.78 35.62 4.10
CA LEU A 560 2.33 35.63 3.86
C LEU A 560 1.54 36.06 5.09
N LEU A 561 1.85 35.51 6.27
CA LEU A 561 1.13 35.87 7.50
C LEU A 561 1.36 37.33 7.91
N ARG A 562 2.54 37.92 7.63
CA ARG A 562 2.79 39.35 7.85
C ARG A 562 2.02 40.24 6.87
N GLU A 563 1.91 39.82 5.62
CA GLU A 563 1.09 40.52 4.62
C GLU A 563 -0.40 40.50 5.05
N MET A 564 -0.89 39.35 5.50
CA MET A 564 -2.25 39.19 6.04
C MET A 564 -2.50 40.04 7.30
N GLU A 565 -1.53 40.09 8.23
CA GLU A 565 -1.57 40.96 9.40
C GLU A 565 -1.70 42.43 8.99
N THR A 566 -0.88 42.87 8.03
CA THR A 566 -0.88 44.23 7.51
C THR A 566 -2.22 44.57 6.86
N ALA A 567 -2.80 43.64 6.10
CA ALA A 567 -4.08 43.83 5.43
C ALA A 567 -5.27 43.93 6.40
N LEU A 568 -5.21 43.22 7.54
CA LEU A 568 -6.22 43.32 8.58
C LEU A 568 -6.11 44.63 9.36
N ALA A 569 -4.89 45.18 9.52
CA ALA A 569 -4.62 46.39 10.29
C ALA A 569 -5.20 46.36 11.72
N LEU A 570 -5.30 45.17 12.31
CA LEU A 570 -5.79 44.95 13.67
C LEU A 570 -4.62 44.88 14.65
N LYS A 571 -4.81 45.44 15.85
CA LYS A 571 -3.92 45.15 16.98
C LYS A 571 -4.06 43.68 17.40
N PRO A 572 -3.01 43.05 17.94
CA PRO A 572 -3.05 41.62 18.30
C PRO A 572 -4.24 41.24 19.20
N ASP A 573 -4.52 42.02 20.25
CA ASP A 573 -5.68 41.77 21.12
C ASP A 573 -7.03 41.92 20.42
N ALA A 574 -7.13 42.89 19.51
CA ALA A 574 -8.35 43.10 18.73
C ALA A 574 -8.58 41.94 17.75
N LEU A 575 -7.50 41.37 17.18
CA LEU A 575 -7.57 40.19 16.32
C LEU A 575 -8.12 38.97 17.07
N LEU A 576 -7.62 38.71 18.28
CA LEU A 576 -8.09 37.59 19.11
C LEU A 576 -9.55 37.75 19.55
N GLY A 577 -10.04 38.99 19.65
CA GLY A 577 -11.43 39.30 20.01
C GLY A 577 -12.41 39.31 18.82
N THR A 578 -11.95 39.06 17.60
CA THR A 578 -12.85 39.02 16.44
C THR A 578 -13.81 37.82 16.50
N ASP A 579 -15.01 38.02 15.95
CA ASP A 579 -16.04 36.97 15.92
C ASP A 579 -15.58 35.72 15.18
N TRP A 580 -14.91 35.88 14.03
CA TRP A 580 -14.41 34.75 13.22
C TRP A 580 -13.30 33.97 13.93
N PHE A 581 -12.40 34.65 14.66
CA PHE A 581 -11.36 33.98 15.44
C PHE A 581 -11.99 33.21 16.61
N THR A 582 -12.88 33.87 17.35
CA THR A 582 -13.56 33.29 18.51
C THR A 582 -14.42 32.10 18.09
N GLN A 583 -15.14 32.22 16.98
CA GLN A 583 -15.93 31.11 16.41
C GLN A 583 -15.04 29.91 16.05
N ALA A 584 -13.88 30.13 15.43
CA ALA A 584 -12.95 29.04 15.14
C ALA A 584 -12.37 28.43 16.44
N LEU A 585 -11.93 29.27 17.39
CA LEU A 585 -11.34 28.85 18.66
C LEU A 585 -12.32 28.05 19.52
N ASP A 586 -13.56 28.53 19.64
CA ASP A 586 -14.62 27.96 20.48
C ASP A 586 -15.41 26.87 19.78
N HIS A 587 -15.15 26.63 18.49
CA HIS A 587 -15.77 25.54 17.76
C HIS A 587 -15.53 24.21 18.47
N ARG A 588 -16.55 23.35 18.51
CA ARG A 588 -16.48 22.03 19.17
C ARG A 588 -15.30 21.17 18.71
N CYS A 589 -14.87 21.29 17.44
CA CYS A 589 -13.71 20.57 16.90
C CYS A 589 -12.38 20.95 17.57
N ASN A 590 -12.31 22.11 18.23
CA ASN A 590 -11.12 22.61 18.91
C ASN A 590 -11.16 22.42 20.44
N SER A 591 -12.29 21.97 20.99
CA SER A 591 -12.54 21.85 22.44
C SER A 591 -11.60 20.88 23.19
N ARG A 592 -11.00 19.88 22.52
CA ARG A 592 -10.17 18.84 23.15
C ARG A 592 -8.70 18.85 22.76
N GLY A 593 -8.10 20.04 22.65
CA GLY A 593 -6.65 20.17 22.54
C GLY A 593 -6.21 21.40 21.76
N GLY A 594 -6.87 21.72 20.65
CA GLY A 594 -6.55 22.90 19.84
C GLY A 594 -6.69 24.19 20.65
N LYS A 595 -7.88 24.42 21.22
CA LYS A 595 -8.16 25.56 22.10
C LYS A 595 -7.28 25.54 23.34
N ALA A 596 -7.24 24.42 24.06
CA ALA A 596 -6.46 24.31 25.30
C ALA A 596 -4.96 24.55 25.07
N ASN A 597 -4.39 24.05 23.96
CA ASN A 597 -3.00 24.26 23.61
C ASN A 597 -2.74 25.72 23.19
N PHE A 598 -3.65 26.32 22.43
CA PHE A 598 -3.56 27.74 22.10
C PHE A 598 -3.58 28.59 23.39
N GLU A 599 -4.60 28.40 24.23
CA GLU A 599 -4.79 29.13 25.49
C GLU A 599 -3.60 28.98 26.44
N LYS A 600 -3.06 27.77 26.57
CA LYS A 600 -1.96 27.47 27.50
C LYS A 600 -0.59 27.90 26.98
N THR A 601 -0.32 27.69 25.69
CA THR A 601 1.05 27.71 25.16
C THR A 601 1.30 28.93 24.26
N HIS A 602 0.27 29.47 23.62
CA HIS A 602 0.45 30.45 22.54
C HIS A 602 -0.31 31.75 22.72
N ARG A 603 -1.34 31.80 23.59
CA ARG A 603 -2.17 32.99 23.80
C ARG A 603 -1.34 34.20 24.21
N THR A 604 -0.45 34.05 25.19
CA THR A 604 0.43 35.15 25.65
C THR A 604 1.27 35.72 24.51
N GLN A 605 1.79 34.85 23.62
CA GLN A 605 2.56 35.29 22.47
C GLN A 605 1.65 35.96 21.42
N ALA A 606 0.46 35.43 21.19
CA ALA A 606 -0.52 35.97 20.26
C ALA A 606 -1.08 37.35 20.69
N THR A 607 -1.14 37.62 21.99
CA THR A 607 -1.45 38.96 22.56
C THR A 607 -0.35 39.98 22.24
N GLY A 608 0.90 39.53 22.04
CA GLY A 608 2.02 40.41 21.67
C GLY A 608 2.35 40.44 20.17
N ASP A 609 1.95 39.43 19.40
CA ASP A 609 2.29 39.25 17.98
C ASP A 609 1.07 38.72 17.20
N ALA A 610 0.45 39.58 16.39
CA ALA A 610 -0.76 39.23 15.63
C ALA A 610 -0.50 38.13 14.59
N LYS A 611 0.73 37.99 14.09
CA LYS A 611 1.14 36.89 13.21
C LYS A 611 1.01 35.53 13.90
N VAL A 612 1.31 35.45 15.20
CA VAL A 612 1.13 34.22 15.99
C VAL A 612 -0.36 33.93 16.17
N GLY A 613 -1.17 34.96 16.39
CA GLY A 613 -2.63 34.87 16.33
C GLY A 613 -3.10 34.28 15.00
N LEU A 614 -2.70 34.87 13.86
CA LEU A 614 -3.08 34.40 12.53
C LEU A 614 -2.64 32.98 12.22
N ARG A 615 -1.43 32.59 12.63
CA ARG A 615 -0.97 31.20 12.50
C ARG A 615 -1.93 30.23 13.18
N TRP A 616 -2.29 30.54 14.43
CA TRP A 616 -3.18 29.67 15.21
C TRP A 616 -4.62 29.72 14.74
N PHE A 617 -5.10 30.86 14.24
CA PHE A 617 -6.39 30.93 13.57
C PHE A 617 -6.49 29.91 12.43
N HIS A 618 -5.53 29.91 11.49
CA HIS A 618 -5.55 28.97 10.37
C HIS A 618 -5.41 27.51 10.82
N ALA A 619 -4.55 27.24 11.82
CA ALA A 619 -4.42 25.90 12.40
C ALA A 619 -5.72 25.40 13.05
N LEU A 620 -6.46 26.28 13.75
CA LEU A 620 -7.74 25.96 14.37
C LEU A 620 -8.87 25.84 13.34
N LEU A 621 -8.88 26.73 12.35
CA LEU A 621 -9.84 26.72 11.24
C LEU A 621 -9.75 25.41 10.45
N ARG A 622 -8.53 24.91 10.19
CA ARG A 622 -8.32 23.60 9.56
C ARG A 622 -9.05 22.47 10.29
N ASN A 623 -9.12 22.48 11.62
CA ASN A 623 -9.86 21.45 12.35
C ASN A 623 -11.37 21.53 12.09
N VAL A 624 -11.91 22.74 11.92
CA VAL A 624 -13.31 22.95 11.53
C VAL A 624 -13.54 22.47 10.10
N LEU A 625 -12.63 22.80 9.18
CA LEU A 625 -12.74 22.43 7.77
C LEU A 625 -12.59 20.91 7.53
N CYS A 626 -11.75 20.22 8.30
CA CYS A 626 -11.54 18.78 8.13
C CYS A 626 -12.54 17.91 8.88
N HIS A 627 -13.10 18.38 10.01
CA HIS A 627 -13.89 17.54 10.93
C HIS A 627 -15.26 18.11 11.28
N GLY A 628 -15.54 19.38 10.96
CA GLY A 628 -16.88 19.98 11.10
C GLY A 628 -17.88 19.37 10.12
N TYR A 629 -19.17 19.51 10.38
CA TYR A 629 -20.20 19.15 9.41
C TYR A 629 -20.15 20.10 8.20
N ILE A 630 -20.67 19.66 7.04
CA ILE A 630 -20.74 20.46 5.80
C ILE A 630 -21.32 21.86 6.07
N SER A 631 -22.37 21.96 6.87
CA SER A 631 -22.98 23.21 7.32
C SER A 631 -21.98 24.12 8.08
N ALA A 632 -21.26 23.56 9.06
CA ALA A 632 -20.23 24.29 9.81
C ALA A 632 -19.03 24.69 8.95
N GLN A 633 -18.63 23.84 8.00
CA GLN A 633 -17.56 24.15 7.04
C GLN A 633 -17.96 25.34 6.15
N ARG A 634 -19.19 25.34 5.61
CA ARG A 634 -19.73 26.47 4.83
C ARG A 634 -19.80 27.74 5.67
N GLN A 635 -20.27 27.65 6.91
CA GLN A 635 -20.32 28.79 7.82
C GLN A 635 -18.92 29.36 8.08
N ALA A 636 -17.93 28.50 8.32
CA ALA A 636 -16.55 28.91 8.54
C ALA A 636 -15.93 29.59 7.30
N LEU A 637 -16.24 29.09 6.09
CA LEU A 637 -15.82 29.72 4.84
C LEU A 637 -16.52 31.07 4.61
N GLN A 638 -17.81 31.19 4.93
CA GLN A 638 -18.56 32.45 4.82
C GLN A 638 -18.13 33.51 5.85
N ALA A 639 -17.74 33.06 7.05
CA ALA A 639 -17.22 33.91 8.12
C ALA A 639 -15.74 34.29 7.90
N TYR A 640 -15.08 33.71 6.89
CA TYR A 640 -13.67 34.00 6.62
C TYR A 640 -13.49 35.47 6.23
N PRO A 641 -12.54 36.22 6.84
CA PRO A 641 -12.45 37.65 6.65
C PRO A 641 -12.25 38.04 5.18
N PRO A 642 -13.01 39.01 4.62
CA PRO A 642 -12.88 39.42 3.22
C PRO A 642 -11.47 39.90 2.86
N GLN A 643 -10.78 40.57 3.79
CA GLN A 643 -9.39 41.02 3.62
C GLN A 643 -8.44 39.84 3.43
N LEU A 644 -8.66 38.74 4.16
CA LEU A 644 -7.88 37.51 4.00
C LEU A 644 -8.32 36.74 2.76
N ALA A 645 -9.62 36.72 2.45
CA ALA A 645 -10.16 36.08 1.25
C ALA A 645 -9.55 36.65 -0.04
N ALA A 646 -9.20 37.94 -0.05
CA ALA A 646 -8.52 38.59 -1.17
C ALA A 646 -7.19 37.91 -1.54
N PHE A 647 -6.46 37.33 -0.58
CA PHE A 647 -5.20 36.60 -0.84
C PHE A 647 -5.43 35.26 -1.55
N HIS A 648 -6.59 34.63 -1.34
CA HIS A 648 -6.98 33.42 -2.07
C HIS A 648 -7.40 33.77 -3.50
N SER A 649 -8.25 34.79 -3.65
CA SER A 649 -8.72 35.28 -4.95
C SER A 649 -7.59 35.80 -5.83
N SER A 650 -6.54 36.38 -5.24
CA SER A 650 -5.34 36.83 -5.97
C SER A 650 -4.38 35.69 -6.34
N GLY A 651 -4.59 34.47 -5.82
CA GLY A 651 -3.69 33.33 -6.01
C GLY A 651 -2.41 33.38 -5.16
N ARG A 652 -2.25 34.40 -4.30
CA ARG A 652 -1.05 34.59 -3.46
C ARG A 652 -0.84 33.43 -2.49
N VAL A 653 -1.92 32.90 -1.90
CA VAL A 653 -1.83 31.72 -1.01
C VAL A 653 -1.31 30.50 -1.78
N GLY A 654 -1.88 30.21 -2.95
CA GLY A 654 -1.45 29.11 -3.81
C GLY A 654 0.03 29.23 -4.22
N GLU A 655 0.50 30.44 -4.57
CA GLU A 655 1.91 30.69 -4.90
C GLU A 655 2.85 30.31 -3.74
N VAL A 656 2.53 30.73 -2.52
CA VAL A 656 3.33 30.44 -1.31
C VAL A 656 3.31 28.95 -0.97
N LEU A 657 2.16 28.28 -1.12
CA LEU A 657 2.04 26.85 -0.91
C LEU A 657 2.83 26.05 -1.96
N THR A 658 2.79 26.45 -3.23
CA THR A 658 3.59 25.83 -4.30
C THR A 658 5.08 25.96 -3.99
N LYS A 659 5.57 27.16 -3.63
CA LYS A 659 6.98 27.36 -3.21
C LYS A 659 7.34 26.51 -2.00
N THR A 660 6.43 26.38 -1.03
CA THR A 660 6.63 25.55 0.16
C THR A 660 6.86 24.08 -0.23
N TYR A 661 6.07 23.54 -1.17
CA TYR A 661 6.20 22.15 -1.61
C TYR A 661 7.35 21.92 -2.61
N ASP A 662 7.81 22.98 -3.27
CA ASP A 662 8.95 22.94 -4.20
C ASP A 662 10.30 23.21 -3.52
N SER A 663 10.28 23.73 -2.30
CA SER A 663 11.49 23.98 -1.53
C SER A 663 12.17 22.66 -1.15
N PRO A 664 13.51 22.58 -1.27
CA PRO A 664 14.24 21.40 -0.82
C PRO A 664 14.05 21.22 0.69
N PRO A 665 13.90 19.98 1.18
CA PRO A 665 13.78 19.76 2.62
C PRO A 665 15.03 20.29 3.33
N PRO A 666 14.89 20.92 4.51
CA PRO A 666 16.03 21.46 5.24
C PRO A 666 17.04 20.34 5.50
N ALA A 667 18.31 20.60 5.21
CA ALA A 667 19.38 19.63 5.43
C ALA A 667 19.35 19.17 6.89
N ARG A 668 18.99 17.90 7.12
CA ARG A 668 19.00 17.34 8.48
C ARG A 668 20.41 17.47 9.03
N SER A 669 20.60 18.39 9.98
CA SER A 669 21.72 18.29 10.90
C SER A 669 21.63 16.91 11.55
N LYS A 670 22.76 16.23 11.70
CA LYS A 670 22.85 14.90 12.33
C LYS A 670 22.54 15.00 13.82
N ALA A 671 21.32 15.39 14.20
CA ALA A 671 20.80 15.31 15.54
C ALA A 671 19.70 14.25 15.52
N ARG A 672 20.07 13.07 16.00
CA ARG A 672 19.16 11.97 16.28
C ARG A 672 18.15 12.48 17.32
N VAL A 673 16.98 12.94 16.88
CA VAL A 673 15.84 13.10 17.80
C VAL A 673 15.42 11.69 18.16
N ALA A 674 15.85 11.24 19.33
CA ALA A 674 15.26 10.10 20.00
C ALA A 674 13.80 10.45 20.33
N SER A 675 12.91 10.27 19.36
CA SER A 675 11.48 10.19 19.64
C SER A 675 11.22 8.85 20.33
N ALA A 676 10.49 8.92 21.43
CA ALA A 676 10.27 7.87 22.41
C ALA A 676 9.66 6.60 21.79
N ALA A 677 10.53 5.74 21.26
CA ALA A 677 10.31 4.31 21.34
C ALA A 677 10.18 3.97 22.83
N ALA A 678 9.13 3.22 23.16
CA ALA A 678 8.84 2.69 24.47
C ALA A 678 10.13 2.43 25.27
N ALA A 679 10.27 3.12 26.39
CA ALA A 679 11.29 2.82 27.36
C ALA A 679 11.27 1.30 27.61
N PRO A 680 12.41 0.60 27.48
CA PRO A 680 12.46 -0.78 27.90
C PRO A 680 12.16 -0.77 29.39
N ARG A 681 11.02 -1.35 29.80
CA ARG A 681 10.82 -1.70 31.21
C ARG A 681 11.90 -2.72 31.54
N ALA A 682 13.03 -2.21 32.02
CA ALA A 682 14.02 -2.97 32.74
C ALA A 682 13.29 -3.66 33.90
N GLN A 683 13.19 -4.98 33.80
CA GLN A 683 12.91 -5.83 34.94
C GLN A 683 14.08 -5.63 35.93
N LEU A 684 13.84 -4.84 36.98
CA LEU A 684 14.56 -4.97 38.24
C LEU A 684 13.68 -5.84 39.14
N GLN A 685 13.92 -7.15 39.12
CA GLN A 685 13.64 -7.99 40.29
C GLN A 685 14.98 -8.34 40.95
N PRO A 686 15.07 -8.33 42.30
CA PRO A 686 16.29 -8.68 43.01
C PRO A 686 16.59 -10.19 42.91
N PRO A 687 17.84 -10.60 43.18
CA PRO A 687 18.31 -11.96 42.95
C PRO A 687 17.88 -12.92 44.06
N GLY A 688 17.46 -14.14 43.71
CA GLY A 688 17.36 -15.23 44.68
C GLY A 688 16.46 -16.39 44.25
N ALA A 689 17.08 -17.57 44.17
CA ALA A 689 16.51 -18.92 43.98
C ALA A 689 16.10 -19.34 42.54
N GLY A 690 16.85 -20.34 42.04
CA GLY A 690 16.71 -20.98 40.73
C GLY A 690 15.55 -22.00 40.61
N PRO A 691 15.58 -22.84 39.55
CA PRO A 691 14.43 -23.14 38.66
C PRO A 691 13.78 -24.51 38.92
N PRO A 692 12.68 -24.89 38.22
CA PRO A 692 12.79 -25.62 36.94
C PRO A 692 11.67 -25.30 35.91
N VAL A 693 11.95 -25.23 34.60
CA VAL A 693 11.84 -26.31 33.57
C VAL A 693 10.42 -26.87 33.35
N ARG A 694 9.95 -26.74 32.09
CA ARG A 694 8.74 -27.26 31.38
C ARG A 694 8.45 -28.76 31.68
N PRO A 695 7.30 -29.41 31.35
CA PRO A 695 6.41 -29.18 30.19
C PRO A 695 4.90 -29.59 30.30
N ILE A 696 4.16 -29.34 29.20
CA ILE A 696 3.01 -30.06 28.60
C ILE A 696 2.43 -31.25 29.40
N VAL A 697 1.12 -31.23 29.70
CA VAL A 697 0.25 -32.44 29.82
C VAL A 697 -1.19 -32.01 29.53
N SER A 698 -1.82 -32.40 28.41
CA SER A 698 -2.57 -33.65 28.16
C SER A 698 -3.63 -33.99 29.22
N LEU A 699 -4.88 -34.10 28.75
CA LEU A 699 -6.03 -34.65 29.47
C LEU A 699 -5.75 -36.05 30.03
N HIS A 700 -6.21 -36.35 31.25
CA HIS A 700 -6.74 -37.67 31.61
C HIS A 700 -7.84 -37.57 32.69
N LEU A 701 -8.85 -38.41 32.49
CA LEU A 701 -10.14 -38.45 33.17
C LEU A 701 -10.15 -39.54 34.26
N GLY A 702 -10.90 -39.28 35.35
CA GLY A 702 -11.48 -40.30 36.23
C GLY A 702 -10.77 -40.49 37.58
N LYS A 703 -11.43 -40.63 38.74
CA LYS A 703 -12.83 -40.91 39.08
C LYS A 703 -13.08 -40.52 40.56
N ARG A 704 -14.30 -39.99 40.83
CA ARG A 704 -15.22 -40.23 41.98
C ARG A 704 -14.67 -40.01 43.42
N LYS A 705 -15.33 -39.25 44.31
CA LYS A 705 -16.74 -39.38 44.80
C LYS A 705 -17.22 -38.06 45.48
N ARG A 706 -18.49 -37.69 45.21
CA ARG A 706 -19.61 -37.15 46.05
C ARG A 706 -19.27 -36.17 47.21
N LEU A 707 -19.98 -35.06 47.50
CA LEU A 707 -21.33 -34.50 47.26
C LEU A 707 -21.19 -32.95 47.14
N GLY A 708 -22.11 -32.12 46.62
CA GLY A 708 -23.49 -32.28 46.13
C GLY A 708 -24.04 -30.94 45.59
N ARG A 709 -25.21 -31.02 44.90
CA ARG A 709 -26.31 -30.04 44.62
C ARG A 709 -25.94 -28.56 44.36
N ALA A 710 -26.50 -27.81 43.41
CA ALA A 710 -27.61 -27.87 42.43
C ALA A 710 -27.31 -26.76 41.38
N ALA A 711 -27.65 -26.81 40.10
CA ALA A 711 -28.95 -26.53 39.48
C ALA A 711 -28.71 -26.35 37.95
N GLY A 712 -29.73 -26.57 37.11
CA GLY A 712 -29.75 -26.06 35.71
C GLY A 712 -29.90 -27.13 34.61
N ALA A 713 -31.12 -27.24 34.07
CA ALA A 713 -31.51 -28.02 32.90
C ALA A 713 -30.71 -27.59 31.64
N ALA A 714 -29.94 -28.48 31.01
CA ALA A 714 -30.32 -29.43 29.94
C ALA A 714 -30.40 -28.82 28.52
N VAL A 715 -29.26 -28.83 27.82
CA VAL A 715 -29.17 -28.84 26.35
C VAL A 715 -28.72 -30.24 25.93
N ILE A 716 -29.49 -30.86 25.04
CA ILE A 716 -29.27 -32.19 24.46
C ILE A 716 -28.24 -32.07 23.32
N PRO A 717 -27.15 -32.86 23.28
CA PRO A 717 -26.31 -32.98 22.08
C PRO A 717 -26.74 -34.18 21.20
N PRO A 718 -26.64 -34.10 19.86
CA PRO A 718 -26.89 -35.22 18.96
C PRO A 718 -25.71 -36.20 18.96
N ARG A 719 -26.06 -37.49 18.87
CA ARG A 719 -25.14 -38.62 18.77
C ARG A 719 -24.42 -38.63 17.40
N TYR A 720 -23.09 -38.72 17.42
CA TYR A 720 -22.32 -39.27 16.30
C TYR A 720 -22.33 -40.79 16.41
N VAL A 721 -22.84 -41.45 15.37
CA VAL A 721 -22.64 -42.88 15.14
C VAL A 721 -21.58 -42.99 14.05
N ALA A 722 -20.48 -43.64 14.37
CA ALA A 722 -19.47 -44.10 13.41
C ALA A 722 -19.92 -45.43 12.82
N TRP A 723 -19.80 -45.59 11.50
CA TRP A 723 -19.68 -46.91 10.88
C TRP A 723 -18.50 -46.88 9.90
N THR A 724 -17.80 -48.02 9.94
CA THR A 724 -16.77 -48.54 9.03
C THR A 724 -17.09 -48.38 7.56
#